data_AF-R9KFA7-F1
#
_entry.id   AF-R9KFA7-F1
#
_cell.length_a   1.000
_cell.length_b   1.000
_cell.length_c   1.000
_cell.angle_alpha   90.00
_cell.angle_beta   90.00
_cell.angle_gamma   90.00
#
_symmetry.space_group_name_H-M   'P 1'
#
loop_
_entity.id
_entity.type
_entity.pdbx_description
1 polymer ?
#
loop_
_entity_poly.entity_id
_entity_poly.type
_entity_poly.pdbx_seq_one_letter_code
_entity_poly.pdbx_strand_id
1 'polypeptide(L)'
;MKVMGKNLSYRKAKGAFLIILSLFLFWMVPKNAYALAPSGIGGNGTGGISIDINAAPYTNYANIPTWGQYAYGPSGCAWFASARVNQLTGANCTIYSGKSWYDSAYKSFGFSRGSTLQAKALACYENHVAVVESVSGNQAVVSEGGYQGANSNANTGYCLIHTMSKATLESGRNGAFLGYVYLGAGSSTPAGELSYSAVEVGWTDIWNALLKGTVSNPNRLTVSDVGAKVWDSAGNLVVNHSEACGLNTSTVNQELNIVGEALPTGLRQGETYTFRLWARANGVTYESGTGNFTIKDDQKPVITDVSITDVSETGYTVTCTVTDNFRVDRVQFPTWTLYHEQDDLFPNWVTNSACSGTAEGSFYAYRVNVSDHNYEMGEYLTHIYAYDPAGNEAVAHVPVQLVQKNQQEPQPPVNPSTPTAPTNPANPGKPAVPANPVNPSAPTAPTNPTNPSTKPSAPTVPQNPANTNSAAQGTFTVVFDGNGGVVVGQKTITVKLNQQLGNLPIAKRKGYLFRGWYLERSGGQRINAYVRPASSGSRTVYAQWDKVTKPKKAAITSLKKRGSGKFTVKYRKVSQAKGYEICYSTNKKFRSSTKKVTASSLSKTVKGLKKKKTYYVRVRAYKADSTGSKVYGSYSKTRKIKV
;
A
#
# COMPACT_ATOMS: atom_id res chain seq x y z
N MET A 1 75.38 -4.98 -55.96
CA MET A 1 74.92 -6.40 -55.89
C MET A 1 74.36 -6.62 -54.48
N LYS A 2 73.02 -6.75 -54.34
CA LYS A 2 72.27 -8.00 -54.06
C LYS A 2 72.51 -8.51 -52.61
N VAL A 3 71.53 -8.81 -51.75
CA VAL A 3 70.09 -9.20 -51.87
C VAL A 3 69.40 -8.85 -50.52
N MET A 4 68.27 -8.13 -50.43
CA MET A 4 66.85 -8.58 -50.32
C MET A 4 66.59 -9.82 -49.44
N GLY A 5 65.54 -9.92 -48.59
CA GLY A 5 64.49 -8.97 -48.20
C GLY A 5 63.37 -9.62 -47.36
N LYS A 6 62.56 -8.75 -46.71
CA LYS A 6 61.11 -8.86 -46.38
C LYS A 6 60.60 -9.98 -45.44
N ASN A 7 59.65 -9.78 -44.52
CA ASN A 7 58.86 -8.61 -44.09
C ASN A 7 58.04 -8.95 -42.81
N LEU A 8 57.93 -7.96 -41.91
CA LEU A 8 56.75 -7.41 -41.19
C LEU A 8 55.60 -8.34 -40.70
N SER A 9 54.85 -8.05 -39.63
CA SER A 9 54.94 -7.13 -38.48
C SER A 9 53.67 -7.28 -37.60
N TYR A 10 53.79 -6.83 -36.35
CA TYR A 10 52.83 -5.98 -35.60
C TYR A 10 51.45 -6.48 -35.09
N ARG A 11 51.40 -6.50 -33.74
CA ARG A 11 50.52 -5.75 -32.80
C ARG A 11 49.07 -6.17 -32.46
N LYS A 12 48.88 -6.26 -31.13
CA LYS A 12 47.73 -5.95 -30.20
C LYS A 12 47.04 -7.19 -29.58
N ALA A 13 46.58 -7.22 -28.32
CA ALA A 13 46.75 -6.42 -27.10
C ALA A 13 45.95 -7.09 -25.93
N LYS A 14 46.46 -6.95 -24.68
CA LYS A 14 45.82 -6.79 -23.34
C LYS A 14 44.76 -7.80 -22.84
N GLY A 15 44.85 -8.36 -21.63
CA GLY A 15 45.84 -8.17 -20.57
C GLY A 15 45.47 -8.91 -19.26
N ALA A 16 46.45 -9.65 -18.74
CA ALA A 16 46.76 -9.66 -17.31
C ALA A 16 48.01 -8.80 -17.13
N PHE A 17 48.20 -8.17 -15.97
CA PHE A 17 49.55 -7.90 -15.49
C PHE A 17 49.69 -8.35 -14.04
N LEU A 18 50.42 -9.44 -13.92
CA LEU A 18 51.17 -9.93 -12.76
C LEU A 18 52.29 -8.94 -12.40
N ILE A 19 52.78 -8.93 -11.17
CA ILE A 19 54.20 -8.89 -10.73
C ILE A 19 54.13 -9.08 -9.18
N ILE A 20 54.56 -10.22 -8.62
CA ILE A 20 55.93 -10.66 -8.29
C ILE A 20 56.50 -9.99 -7.00
N LEU A 21 56.95 -10.89 -6.11
CA LEU A 21 58.03 -10.79 -5.11
C LEU A 21 57.71 -10.44 -3.65
N SER A 22 57.91 -11.48 -2.85
CA SER A 22 58.40 -11.52 -1.47
C SER A 22 59.23 -10.32 -1.00
N LEU A 23 58.89 -9.76 0.16
CA LEU A 23 59.71 -9.75 1.39
C LEU A 23 59.06 -8.80 2.40
N PHE A 24 59.11 -9.22 3.67
CA PHE A 24 58.78 -8.42 4.84
C PHE A 24 59.31 -6.99 4.72
N LEU A 25 58.42 -6.03 4.53
CA LEU A 25 58.65 -4.65 4.89
C LEU A 25 57.54 -4.26 5.86
N PHE A 26 57.95 -4.03 7.10
CA PHE A 26 57.23 -3.31 8.13
C PHE A 26 56.53 -2.09 7.49
N TRP A 27 55.25 -2.21 7.19
CA TRP A 27 54.40 -1.04 7.23
C TRP A 27 54.07 -0.85 8.70
N MET A 28 54.76 0.11 9.28
CA MET A 28 54.38 0.75 10.52
C MET A 28 52.94 1.22 10.32
N VAL A 29 51.99 0.35 10.69
CA VAL A 29 50.59 0.75 10.91
C VAL A 29 50.70 1.98 11.81
N PRO A 30 50.10 3.14 11.47
CA PRO A 30 49.96 4.16 12.49
C PRO A 30 49.28 3.44 13.66
N LYS A 31 49.96 3.39 14.81
CA LYS A 31 49.40 2.88 16.06
C LYS A 31 48.19 3.75 16.38
N ASN A 32 47.08 3.49 15.71
CA ASN A 32 45.80 4.00 16.11
C ASN A 32 45.42 3.11 17.26
N ALA A 33 45.35 3.71 18.44
CA ALA A 33 45.14 3.08 19.74
C ALA A 33 43.73 2.47 19.91
N TYR A 34 43.24 1.79 18.89
CA TYR A 34 41.99 1.04 18.91
C TYR A 34 42.27 -0.39 19.35
N ALA A 35 42.68 -0.55 20.60
CA ALA A 35 42.64 -1.83 21.28
C ALA A 35 42.42 -1.57 22.78
N LEU A 36 41.36 -2.18 23.31
CA LEU A 36 40.98 -2.27 24.73
C LEU A 36 40.03 -1.21 25.31
N ALA A 37 38.81 -1.12 24.77
CA ALA A 37 37.64 -0.82 25.61
C ALA A 37 36.70 -2.04 25.61
N PRO A 38 36.92 -3.06 26.47
CA PRO A 38 35.95 -4.12 26.68
C PRO A 38 34.71 -3.53 27.37
N SER A 39 33.53 -3.68 26.76
CA SER A 39 32.19 -3.56 27.37
C SER A 39 31.88 -2.27 28.16
N GLY A 40 32.12 -1.09 27.57
CA GLY A 40 32.13 0.21 28.23
C GLY A 40 30.80 0.95 28.51
N ILE A 41 29.76 0.27 28.99
CA ILE A 41 28.66 0.92 29.73
C ILE A 41 28.25 -0.02 30.85
N GLY A 42 28.51 0.38 32.10
CA GLY A 42 27.89 -0.26 33.25
C GLY A 42 26.39 0.04 33.25
N GLY A 43 25.56 -0.93 32.85
CA GLY A 43 24.10 -0.83 32.85
C GLY A 43 23.56 -0.17 31.59
N ASN A 44 23.16 -0.99 30.61
CA ASN A 44 22.36 -0.53 29.48
C ASN A 44 21.02 0.02 29.97
N GLY A 45 20.98 1.34 30.18
CA GLY A 45 19.75 2.14 30.26
C GLY A 45 19.03 2.06 31.60
N THR A 46 19.26 3.04 32.46
CA THR A 46 18.24 3.50 33.43
C THR A 46 17.63 4.80 32.92
N GLY A 47 16.31 4.92 32.94
CA GLY A 47 15.62 6.15 32.53
C GLY A 47 15.51 6.39 31.01
N GLY A 48 15.67 5.35 30.17
CA GLY A 48 15.43 5.41 28.73
C GLY A 48 16.54 6.02 27.87
N ILE A 49 17.76 6.14 28.41
CA ILE A 49 18.89 6.79 27.74
C ILE A 49 19.89 5.73 27.24
N SER A 50 20.23 5.80 25.96
CA SER A 50 21.28 4.99 25.32
C SER A 50 22.37 5.91 24.77
N ILE A 51 23.63 5.64 25.09
CA ILE A 51 24.78 6.43 24.67
C ILE A 51 25.81 5.50 24.03
N ASP A 52 26.02 5.62 22.72
CA ASP A 52 27.08 4.88 22.03
C ASP A 52 28.38 5.69 22.00
N ILE A 53 29.28 5.42 22.96
CA ILE A 53 30.58 6.06 23.04
C ILE A 53 31.56 5.64 21.93
N ASN A 54 31.22 4.63 21.14
CA ASN A 54 32.00 4.19 19.99
C ASN A 54 31.53 4.84 18.68
N ALA A 55 30.55 5.75 18.75
CA ALA A 55 30.07 6.55 17.63
C ALA A 55 30.47 8.03 17.77
N ALA A 56 30.35 8.79 16.69
CA ALA A 56 30.44 10.25 16.77
C ALA A 56 29.27 10.80 17.63
N PRO A 57 29.49 11.84 18.45
CA PRO A 57 30.69 12.68 18.52
C PRO A 57 31.84 12.11 19.38
N TYR A 58 31.61 11.09 20.21
CA TYR A 58 32.60 10.56 21.16
C TYR A 58 33.91 10.13 20.50
N THR A 59 33.84 9.46 19.36
CA THR A 59 35.04 9.07 18.59
C THR A 59 35.80 10.26 18.03
N ASN A 60 35.13 11.34 17.65
CA ASN A 60 35.79 12.57 17.18
C ASN A 60 36.58 13.20 18.32
N TYR A 61 35.95 13.27 19.49
CA TYR A 61 36.52 13.81 20.71
C TYR A 61 37.70 12.95 21.21
N ALA A 62 37.60 11.62 21.10
CA ALA A 62 38.67 10.68 21.47
C ALA A 62 39.93 10.80 20.58
N ASN A 63 39.81 11.38 19.39
CA ASN A 63 40.93 11.54 18.45
C ASN A 63 41.70 12.86 18.64
N ILE A 64 41.33 13.71 19.60
CA ILE A 64 42.01 14.98 19.80
C ILE A 64 43.31 14.75 20.59
N PRO A 65 44.50 14.99 20.01
CA PRO A 65 45.77 14.48 20.54
C PRO A 65 46.11 14.89 21.97
N THR A 66 45.57 16.00 22.45
CA THR A 66 45.87 16.57 23.77
C THR A 66 45.09 15.92 24.91
N TRP A 67 43.97 15.24 24.64
CA TRP A 67 43.09 14.68 25.69
C TRP A 67 42.40 13.37 25.33
N GLY A 68 42.46 12.92 24.08
CA GLY A 68 42.01 11.60 23.64
C GLY A 68 42.63 10.44 24.42
N GLN A 69 43.86 10.62 24.92
CA GLN A 69 44.53 9.65 25.80
C GLN A 69 43.79 9.40 27.13
N TYR A 70 42.96 10.34 27.58
CA TYR A 70 42.21 10.24 28.84
C TYR A 70 40.75 9.81 28.63
N ALA A 71 40.29 9.70 27.38
CA ALA A 71 38.90 9.37 27.03
C ALA A 71 38.38 8.13 27.76
N TYR A 72 39.23 7.12 27.87
CA TYR A 72 38.93 5.83 28.48
C TYR A 72 39.76 5.62 29.75
N GLY A 73 39.84 6.63 30.61
CA GLY A 73 40.59 6.57 31.86
C GLY A 73 39.90 7.34 33.01
N PRO A 74 40.47 7.29 34.24
CA PRO A 74 39.92 7.98 35.41
C PRO A 74 39.85 9.51 35.27
N SER A 75 40.50 10.08 34.26
CA SER A 75 40.47 11.53 33.97
C SER A 75 39.53 11.88 32.80
N GLY A 76 38.75 10.92 32.29
CA GLY A 76 37.92 11.05 31.08
C GLY A 76 36.62 11.84 31.24
N CYS A 77 36.31 12.40 32.42
CA CYS A 77 35.08 13.14 32.68
C CYS A 77 34.87 14.32 31.72
N ALA A 78 35.93 15.09 31.48
CA ALA A 78 35.92 16.24 30.60
C ALA A 78 35.75 15.84 29.12
N TRP A 79 36.41 14.76 28.68
CA TRP A 79 36.22 14.17 27.35
C TRP A 79 34.76 13.78 27.13
N PHE A 80 34.20 13.01 28.06
CA PHE A 80 32.83 12.50 27.96
C PHE A 80 31.81 13.64 27.96
N ALA A 81 31.93 14.57 28.91
CA ALA A 81 31.05 15.72 29.01
C ALA A 81 31.12 16.59 27.74
N SER A 82 32.30 16.77 27.15
CA SER A 82 32.46 17.54 25.91
C SER A 82 31.71 16.89 24.74
N ALA A 83 31.87 15.58 24.55
CA ALA A 83 31.18 14.83 23.52
C ALA A 83 29.66 14.78 23.75
N ARG A 84 29.23 14.59 25.00
CA ARG A 84 27.81 14.56 25.35
C ARG A 84 27.13 15.92 25.18
N VAL A 85 27.79 17.02 25.53
CA VAL A 85 27.27 18.38 25.25
C VAL A 85 27.13 18.59 23.75
N ASN A 86 28.11 18.18 22.95
CA ASN A 86 27.99 18.24 21.50
C ASN A 86 26.79 17.42 21.00
N GLN A 87 26.59 16.21 21.52
CA GLN A 87 25.46 15.36 21.17
C GLN A 87 24.10 15.97 21.57
N LEU A 88 24.04 16.66 22.72
CA LEU A 88 22.80 17.22 23.25
C LEU A 88 22.44 18.60 22.65
N THR A 89 23.43 19.39 22.24
CA THR A 89 23.26 20.81 21.91
C THR A 89 23.78 21.18 20.52
N GLY A 90 24.59 20.32 19.89
CA GLY A 90 25.36 20.65 18.69
C GLY A 90 26.57 21.55 18.95
N ALA A 91 26.76 22.05 20.18
CA ALA A 91 27.90 22.91 20.52
C ALA A 91 29.19 22.08 20.52
N ASN A 92 30.12 22.41 19.62
CA ASN A 92 31.45 21.80 19.57
C ASN A 92 32.36 22.41 20.64
N CYS A 93 32.01 22.19 21.91
CA CYS A 93 32.79 22.69 23.04
C CYS A 93 33.85 21.70 23.47
N THR A 94 35.02 22.22 23.85
CA THR A 94 36.06 21.45 24.55
C THR A 94 36.04 21.86 26.02
N ILE A 95 35.62 20.94 26.88
CA ILE A 95 35.64 21.10 28.34
C ILE A 95 37.01 20.63 28.82
N TYR A 96 37.76 21.51 29.50
CA TYR A 96 39.07 21.18 30.04
C TYR A 96 39.00 20.62 31.46
N SER A 97 38.18 21.24 32.32
CA SER A 97 37.82 20.73 33.64
C SER A 97 36.45 21.26 34.05
N GLY A 98 35.81 20.60 35.03
CA GLY A 98 34.56 21.11 35.62
C GLY A 98 34.73 22.53 36.14
N LYS A 99 35.86 22.83 36.80
CA LYS A 99 36.19 24.16 37.30
C LYS A 99 36.37 25.20 36.21
N SER A 100 37.22 24.95 35.21
CA SER A 100 37.43 25.92 34.12
C SER A 100 36.14 26.19 33.36
N TRP A 101 35.32 25.14 33.22
CA TRP A 101 34.04 25.24 32.56
C TRP A 101 33.06 26.08 33.35
N TYR A 102 32.96 25.87 34.66
CA TYR A 102 32.06 26.62 35.54
C TYR A 102 32.48 28.07 35.77
N ASP A 103 33.79 28.35 35.80
CA ASP A 103 34.31 29.69 36.09
C ASP A 103 34.09 30.66 34.91
N SER A 104 34.35 30.22 33.68
CA SER A 104 34.31 31.12 32.52
C SER A 104 33.98 30.49 31.17
N ALA A 105 34.44 29.27 30.87
CA ALA A 105 34.38 28.75 29.50
C ALA A 105 32.95 28.52 28.99
N TYR A 106 31.98 28.24 29.87
CA TYR A 106 30.58 28.08 29.49
C TYR A 106 30.00 29.29 28.71
N LYS A 107 30.46 30.51 29.02
CA LYS A 107 29.96 31.75 28.42
C LYS A 107 30.26 31.85 26.93
N SER A 108 31.41 31.35 26.47
CA SER A 108 31.78 31.41 25.05
C SER A 108 30.92 30.50 24.17
N PHE A 109 30.10 29.64 24.78
CA PHE A 109 29.17 28.74 24.10
C PHE A 109 27.70 29.11 24.37
N GLY A 110 27.44 30.29 24.95
CA GLY A 110 26.08 30.79 25.17
C GLY A 110 25.32 30.11 26.30
N PHE A 111 26.01 29.34 27.17
CA PHE A 111 25.37 28.71 28.31
C PHE A 111 25.26 29.66 29.51
N SER A 112 24.37 29.36 30.44
CA SER A 112 24.29 30.01 31.75
C SER A 112 24.67 29.05 32.87
N ARG A 113 24.84 29.56 34.10
CA ARG A 113 25.15 28.74 35.27
C ARG A 113 24.28 29.13 36.45
N GLY A 114 24.11 28.23 37.40
CA GLY A 114 23.37 28.48 38.63
C GLY A 114 23.47 27.31 39.62
N SER A 115 22.57 27.29 40.60
CA SER A 115 22.56 26.32 41.71
C SER A 115 21.34 25.40 41.73
N THR A 116 20.47 25.49 40.71
CA THR A 116 19.23 24.72 40.66
C THR A 116 19.45 23.42 39.89
N LEU A 117 19.12 22.28 40.50
CA LEU A 117 19.14 21.00 39.80
C LEU A 117 18.11 20.99 38.66
N GLN A 118 18.59 20.78 37.42
CA GLN A 118 17.76 20.74 36.21
C GLN A 118 18.31 19.72 35.21
N ALA A 119 17.42 19.17 34.39
CA ALA A 119 17.80 18.31 33.27
C ALA A 119 18.56 19.10 32.21
N LYS A 120 19.41 18.41 31.43
CA LYS A 120 20.32 19.01 30.44
C LYS A 120 21.19 20.10 31.09
N ALA A 121 21.93 19.71 32.12
CA ALA A 121 22.93 20.57 32.75
C ALA A 121 24.24 19.81 32.93
N LEU A 122 25.35 20.52 33.10
CA LEU A 122 26.58 19.96 33.65
C LEU A 122 26.62 20.25 35.14
N ALA A 123 26.75 19.21 35.96
CA ALA A 123 27.17 19.34 37.35
C ALA A 123 28.70 19.50 37.38
N CYS A 124 29.17 20.65 37.84
CA CYS A 124 30.59 20.99 37.83
C CYS A 124 31.20 20.89 39.24
N TYR A 125 32.38 20.28 39.32
CA TYR A 125 33.19 20.16 40.53
C TYR A 125 34.59 20.69 40.26
N GLU A 126 35.39 20.86 41.31
CA GLU A 126 36.79 21.30 41.16
C GLU A 126 37.59 20.42 40.21
N ASN A 127 37.49 19.08 40.34
CA ASN A 127 38.23 18.13 39.48
C ASN A 127 37.31 17.07 38.82
N HIS A 128 36.02 17.38 38.63
CA HIS A 128 35.07 16.48 37.96
C HIS A 128 33.99 17.25 37.21
N VAL A 129 33.35 16.58 36.24
CA VAL A 129 32.17 17.08 35.54
C VAL A 129 31.27 15.91 35.17
N ALA A 130 29.97 16.06 35.41
CA ALA A 130 28.95 15.07 35.08
C ALA A 130 27.78 15.73 34.34
N VAL A 131 27.04 14.97 33.53
CA VAL A 131 25.89 15.47 32.78
C VAL A 131 24.61 15.04 33.49
N VAL A 132 23.76 16.01 33.83
CA VAL A 132 22.41 15.78 34.33
C VAL A 132 21.49 15.56 33.15
N GLU A 133 21.05 14.33 32.95
CA GLU A 133 20.25 13.94 31.79
C GLU A 133 18.76 14.20 32.00
N SER A 134 18.25 13.81 33.17
CA SER A 134 16.86 14.04 33.57
C SER A 134 16.74 14.26 35.08
N VAL A 135 15.67 14.92 35.50
CA VAL A 135 15.36 15.21 36.90
C VAL A 135 13.92 14.81 37.18
N SER A 136 13.70 14.10 38.28
CA SER A 136 12.37 13.75 38.79
C SER A 136 12.34 13.99 40.30
N GLY A 137 11.68 15.09 40.70
CA GLY A 137 11.70 15.56 42.08
C GLY A 137 13.13 15.80 42.57
N ASN A 138 13.52 15.06 43.62
CA ASN A 138 14.86 15.14 44.23
C ASN A 138 15.85 14.09 43.67
N GLN A 139 15.53 13.43 42.56
CA GLN A 139 16.42 12.47 41.90
C GLN A 139 16.84 12.97 40.52
N ALA A 140 18.06 12.62 40.13
CA ALA A 140 18.63 12.91 38.82
C ALA A 140 19.19 11.63 38.18
N VAL A 141 18.93 11.46 36.88
CA VAL A 141 19.71 10.53 36.05
C VAL A 141 20.93 11.28 35.56
N VAL A 142 22.10 10.74 35.83
CA VAL A 142 23.40 11.35 35.57
C VAL A 142 24.20 10.44 34.65
N SER A 143 24.82 11.01 33.63
CA SER A 143 25.81 10.34 32.80
C SER A 143 27.18 10.99 32.99
N GLU A 144 28.24 10.18 33.13
CA GLU A 144 29.57 10.70 33.42
C GLU A 144 30.69 9.75 32.99
N GLY A 145 31.84 10.33 32.62
CA GLY A 145 33.07 9.59 32.34
C GLY A 145 34.06 9.65 33.50
N GLY A 146 34.93 8.65 33.65
CA GLY A 146 36.13 8.70 34.51
C GLY A 146 35.89 8.73 36.04
N TYR A 147 34.66 8.69 36.53
CA TYR A 147 34.39 8.75 37.97
C TYR A 147 34.62 7.38 38.66
N GLN A 148 35.60 7.29 39.55
CA GLN A 148 35.96 6.03 40.25
C GLN A 148 35.11 5.71 41.49
N GLY A 149 34.18 6.58 41.87
CA GLY A 149 33.30 6.32 43.00
C GLY A 149 32.17 5.36 42.63
N ALA A 150 32.42 4.06 42.84
CA ALA A 150 31.46 2.94 42.94
C ALA A 150 31.44 1.85 41.83
N ASN A 151 32.53 1.60 41.09
CA ASN A 151 32.74 0.24 40.56
C ASN A 151 34.20 -0.08 40.24
N SER A 152 34.78 -1.01 41.00
CA SER A 152 36.13 -1.56 40.86
C SER A 152 36.28 -2.55 39.70
N ASN A 153 35.32 -2.63 38.78
CA ASN A 153 35.38 -3.57 37.67
C ASN A 153 36.02 -2.93 36.44
N ALA A 154 37.32 -3.21 36.27
CA ALA A 154 38.12 -2.95 35.07
C ALA A 154 37.57 -3.61 33.78
N ASN A 155 36.44 -4.33 33.84
CA ASN A 155 35.83 -5.07 32.73
C ASN A 155 34.53 -4.44 32.19
N THR A 156 34.11 -3.25 32.67
CA THR A 156 32.86 -2.59 32.19
C THR A 156 33.01 -1.09 31.81
N GLY A 157 34.24 -0.63 31.60
CA GLY A 157 34.66 0.58 30.87
C GLY A 157 33.97 1.94 31.13
N TYR A 158 34.67 2.81 31.88
CA TYR A 158 34.86 4.27 31.73
C TYR A 158 33.70 5.29 31.69
N CYS A 159 32.48 4.93 31.28
CA CYS A 159 31.32 5.84 31.23
C CYS A 159 30.11 5.21 31.92
N LEU A 160 29.51 5.92 32.88
CA LEU A 160 28.43 5.43 33.73
C LEU A 160 27.15 6.23 33.49
N ILE A 161 26.00 5.55 33.48
CA ILE A 161 24.68 6.17 33.60
C ILE A 161 24.03 5.61 34.86
N HIS A 162 23.61 6.48 35.77
CA HIS A 162 22.99 6.04 37.02
C HIS A 162 22.00 7.08 37.57
N THR A 163 21.19 6.67 38.53
CA THR A 163 20.28 7.57 39.25
C THR A 163 20.84 7.88 40.64
N MET A 164 20.80 9.15 41.04
CA MET A 164 21.19 9.57 42.38
C MET A 164 20.33 10.73 42.90
N SER A 165 20.33 10.94 44.21
CA SER A 165 19.62 12.08 44.81
C SER A 165 20.35 13.39 44.56
N LYS A 166 19.62 14.51 44.57
CA LYS A 166 20.16 15.87 44.53
C LYS A 166 21.28 16.07 45.56
N ALA A 167 21.06 15.62 46.79
CA ALA A 167 22.04 15.73 47.87
C ALA A 167 23.33 14.94 47.58
N THR A 168 23.22 13.77 46.94
CA THR A 168 24.41 12.99 46.52
C THR A 168 25.13 13.66 45.37
N LEU A 169 24.38 14.19 44.40
CA LEU A 169 24.95 14.92 43.27
C LEU A 169 25.68 16.18 43.73
N GLU A 170 25.12 16.94 44.66
CA GLU A 170 25.70 18.19 45.16
C GLU A 170 26.78 17.96 46.24
N SER A 171 27.09 16.70 46.58
CA SER A 171 28.20 16.35 47.47
C SER A 171 29.55 16.45 46.76
N GLY A 172 30.65 16.44 47.52
CA GLY A 172 31.99 16.48 46.93
C GLY A 172 32.31 15.23 46.11
N ARG A 173 32.54 15.37 44.80
CA ARG A 173 32.81 14.28 43.86
C ARG A 173 34.13 14.55 43.15
N ASN A 174 35.23 14.13 43.76
CA ASN A 174 36.59 14.48 43.35
C ASN A 174 36.83 16.02 43.36
N GLY A 175 36.41 16.68 44.43
CA GLY A 175 36.46 18.13 44.62
C GLY A 175 35.13 18.73 45.06
N ALA A 176 35.15 19.98 45.49
CA ALA A 176 33.93 20.68 45.91
C ALA A 176 32.95 20.84 44.74
N PHE A 177 31.65 20.68 45.01
CA PHE A 177 30.59 21.00 44.05
C PHE A 177 30.55 22.52 43.85
N LEU A 178 30.63 22.95 42.60
CA LEU A 178 30.68 24.36 42.24
C LEU A 178 29.30 24.91 41.86
N GLY A 179 28.49 24.08 41.19
CA GLY A 179 27.18 24.45 40.68
C GLY A 179 26.86 23.75 39.36
N TYR A 180 25.82 24.22 38.69
CA TYR A 180 25.35 23.71 37.41
C TYR A 180 25.65 24.69 36.27
N VAL A 181 26.03 24.19 35.11
CA VAL A 181 26.00 24.91 33.83
C VAL A 181 24.85 24.36 32.99
N TYR A 182 23.90 25.19 32.60
CA TYR A 182 22.67 24.75 31.93
C TYR A 182 22.88 24.65 30.42
N LEU A 183 22.57 23.48 29.86
CA LEU A 183 22.73 23.11 28.44
C LEU A 183 21.43 23.21 27.63
N GLY A 184 20.29 23.40 28.30
CA GLY A 184 19.04 23.79 27.66
C GLY A 184 19.09 25.27 27.26
N ALA A 185 18.48 25.62 26.13
CA ALA A 185 18.14 27.00 25.85
C ALA A 185 17.31 27.56 27.03
N GLY A 186 17.95 28.41 27.84
CA GLY A 186 17.33 29.19 28.91
C GLY A 186 16.95 28.44 30.19
N SER A 187 17.85 28.45 31.19
CA SER A 187 17.40 28.59 32.58
C SER A 187 18.18 29.66 33.34
N SER A 188 18.33 30.78 32.65
CA SER A 188 18.14 32.11 33.19
C SER A 188 17.94 32.97 31.96
N THR A 189 16.71 33.03 31.44
CA THR A 189 16.39 33.89 30.29
C THR A 189 16.83 35.30 30.68
N PRO A 190 17.90 35.85 30.08
CA PRO A 190 18.17 37.27 30.19
C PRO A 190 16.94 37.95 29.59
N ALA A 191 16.48 39.04 30.21
CA ALA A 191 15.31 39.76 29.71
C ALA A 191 15.47 40.07 28.20
N GLY A 192 14.64 39.45 27.36
CA GLY A 192 14.46 39.83 25.95
C GLY A 192 14.77 38.82 24.82
N GLU A 193 15.12 37.56 25.09
CA GLU A 193 15.33 36.56 24.02
C GLU A 193 14.04 35.93 23.44
N LEU A 194 14.17 35.23 22.30
CA LEU A 194 13.06 34.51 21.67
C LEU A 194 12.56 33.36 22.57
N SER A 195 11.24 33.15 22.60
CA SER A 195 10.64 31.99 23.28
C SER A 195 9.42 31.46 22.54
N TYR A 196 9.15 30.16 22.64
CA TYR A 196 7.95 29.54 22.07
C TYR A 196 6.82 29.44 23.08
N SER A 197 5.59 29.69 22.62
CA SER A 197 4.34 29.43 23.32
C SER A 197 3.30 28.90 22.33
N ALA A 198 2.10 28.53 22.82
CA ALA A 198 0.99 28.06 21.99
C ALA A 198 1.37 26.94 21.00
N VAL A 199 2.20 26.00 21.45
CA VAL A 199 2.61 24.84 20.64
C VAL A 199 1.44 23.89 20.55
N GLU A 200 0.81 23.82 19.40
CA GLU A 200 -0.40 23.04 19.19
C GLU A 200 -0.40 22.37 17.82
N VAL A 201 -1.31 21.41 17.67
CA VAL A 201 -1.52 20.70 16.42
C VAL A 201 -2.90 21.08 15.91
N GLY A 202 -2.91 21.83 14.82
CA GLY A 202 -4.08 21.97 13.98
C GLY A 202 -4.11 20.88 12.91
N TRP A 203 -5.20 20.84 12.15
CA TRP A 203 -5.39 19.91 11.06
C TRP A 203 -5.99 20.67 9.88
N THR A 204 -5.33 20.65 8.71
CA THR A 204 -5.96 21.14 7.47
C THR A 204 -6.86 20.07 6.85
N ASP A 205 -6.56 18.79 7.13
CA ASP A 205 -7.43 17.62 6.98
C ASP A 205 -6.96 16.50 7.93
N ILE A 206 -7.52 15.29 7.82
CA ILE A 206 -7.27 14.15 8.71
C ILE A 206 -5.79 13.71 8.76
N TRP A 207 -5.00 14.07 7.76
CA TRP A 207 -3.61 13.60 7.59
C TRP A 207 -2.60 14.74 7.57
N ASN A 208 -3.06 15.96 7.31
CA ASN A 208 -2.26 17.16 7.30
C ASN A 208 -2.24 17.83 8.66
N ALA A 209 -1.34 17.34 9.51
CA ALA A 209 -0.98 18.00 10.75
C ALA A 209 -0.38 19.38 10.43
N LEU A 210 -1.09 20.41 10.89
CA LEU A 210 -0.66 21.79 10.86
C LEU A 210 0.02 22.08 12.20
N LEU A 211 1.34 22.06 12.24
CA LEU A 211 2.09 22.32 13.46
C LEU A 211 2.15 23.83 13.68
N LYS A 212 1.60 24.27 14.82
CA LYS A 212 1.48 25.68 15.15
C LYS A 212 2.30 26.04 16.37
N GLY A 213 2.85 27.24 16.36
CA GLY A 213 3.54 27.80 17.51
C GLY A 213 3.71 29.30 17.38
N THR A 214 3.79 29.97 18.52
CA THR A 214 4.04 31.41 18.58
C THR A 214 5.42 31.66 19.16
N VAL A 215 6.26 32.36 18.41
CA VAL A 215 7.54 32.88 18.88
C VAL A 215 7.32 34.28 19.44
N SER A 216 7.51 34.44 20.75
CA SER A 216 7.67 35.75 21.37
C SER A 216 9.07 36.27 21.07
N ASN A 217 9.17 37.48 20.50
CA ASN A 217 10.42 38.14 20.12
C ASN A 217 10.42 39.59 20.63
N PRO A 218 10.41 39.80 21.96
CA PRO A 218 10.23 41.13 22.56
C PRO A 218 11.29 42.15 22.13
N ASN A 219 12.50 41.69 21.78
CA ASN A 219 13.60 42.53 21.31
C ASN A 219 13.62 42.76 19.79
N ARG A 220 12.65 42.24 19.03
CA ARG A 220 12.57 42.41 17.57
C ARG A 220 13.85 41.98 16.83
N LEU A 221 14.46 40.88 17.29
CA LEU A 221 15.58 40.28 16.60
C LEU A 221 15.13 39.80 15.21
N THR A 222 16.02 39.84 14.22
CA THR A 222 15.74 39.25 12.92
C THR A 222 15.74 37.72 13.04
N VAL A 223 14.55 37.13 12.96
CA VAL A 223 14.33 35.70 12.82
C VAL A 223 14.63 35.32 11.38
N SER A 224 15.80 34.71 11.15
CA SER A 224 16.24 34.32 9.81
C SER A 224 15.37 33.19 9.27
N ASP A 225 15.11 32.18 10.10
CA ASP A 225 14.46 30.94 9.70
C ASP A 225 13.51 30.44 10.79
N VAL A 226 12.47 29.73 10.38
CA VAL A 226 11.64 28.90 11.24
C VAL A 226 11.56 27.49 10.66
N GLY A 227 11.22 26.49 11.47
CA GLY A 227 11.10 25.13 10.98
C GLY A 227 10.48 24.17 11.97
N ALA A 228 10.38 22.91 11.54
CA ALA A 228 9.85 21.82 12.34
C ALA A 228 10.70 20.56 12.17
N LYS A 229 10.87 19.82 13.26
CA LYS A 229 11.41 18.47 13.26
C LYS A 229 10.32 17.51 13.73
N VAL A 230 10.14 16.40 13.01
CA VAL A 230 9.17 15.36 13.37
C VAL A 230 9.86 14.01 13.41
N TRP A 231 9.60 13.25 14.46
CA TRP A 231 10.12 11.89 14.67
C TRP A 231 9.00 10.87 14.72
N ASP A 232 9.24 9.69 14.16
CA ASP A 232 8.34 8.55 14.28
C ASP A 232 8.40 7.88 15.67
N SER A 233 7.57 6.87 15.92
CA SER A 233 7.53 6.18 17.23
C SER A 233 8.82 5.43 17.57
N ALA A 234 9.65 5.13 16.56
CA ALA A 234 10.97 4.52 16.73
C ALA A 234 12.08 5.55 16.99
N GLY A 235 11.76 6.85 16.98
CA GLY A 235 12.70 7.95 17.21
C GLY A 235 13.50 8.34 15.97
N ASN A 236 13.13 7.88 14.78
CA ASN A 236 13.75 8.30 13.53
C ASN A 236 13.22 9.67 13.11
N LEU A 237 14.11 10.59 12.74
CA LEU A 237 13.74 11.89 12.19
C LEU A 237 13.18 11.69 10.78
N VAL A 238 11.88 11.94 10.62
CA VAL A 238 11.17 11.80 9.33
C VAL A 238 10.99 13.14 8.63
N VAL A 239 10.84 14.23 9.39
CA VAL A 239 10.74 15.59 8.83
C VAL A 239 11.82 16.45 9.44
N ASN A 240 12.50 17.23 8.61
CA ASN A 240 13.38 18.31 9.04
C ASN A 240 13.17 19.52 8.11
N HIS A 241 12.09 20.25 8.37
CA HIS A 241 11.67 21.39 7.55
C HIS A 241 12.32 22.68 8.01
N SER A 242 12.59 23.59 7.07
CA SER A 242 13.08 24.93 7.32
C SER A 242 12.54 25.92 6.27
N GLU A 243 12.06 27.07 6.73
CA GLU A 243 11.62 28.18 5.90
C GLU A 243 12.33 29.47 6.33
N ALA A 244 12.95 30.17 5.39
CA ALA A 244 13.51 31.48 5.64
C ALA A 244 12.36 32.51 5.75
N CYS A 245 12.34 33.29 6.83
CA CYS A 245 11.28 34.27 7.08
C CYS A 245 11.78 35.71 7.19
N GLY A 246 13.00 35.94 7.69
CA GLY A 246 13.59 37.28 7.84
C GLY A 246 12.77 38.26 8.70
N LEU A 247 11.91 37.78 9.60
CA LEU A 247 10.95 38.60 10.35
C LEU A 247 11.61 39.24 11.58
N ASN A 248 11.30 40.51 11.84
CA ASN A 248 11.79 41.26 13.01
C ASN A 248 10.64 41.81 13.87
N THR A 249 9.49 41.14 13.84
CA THR A 249 8.30 41.51 14.61
C THR A 249 8.42 41.06 16.07
N SER A 250 7.62 41.67 16.95
CA SER A 250 7.58 41.31 18.37
C SER A 250 7.01 39.90 18.63
N THR A 251 6.33 39.35 17.63
CA THR A 251 5.71 38.03 17.63
C THR A 251 5.78 37.44 16.23
N VAL A 252 6.14 36.16 16.11
CA VAL A 252 6.07 35.39 14.86
C VAL A 252 5.14 34.21 15.07
N ASN A 253 4.06 34.12 14.28
CA ASN A 253 3.18 32.96 14.27
C ASN A 253 3.66 31.99 13.20
N GLN A 254 3.93 30.77 13.61
CA GLN A 254 4.37 29.69 12.75
C GLN A 254 3.21 28.71 12.54
N GLU A 255 2.91 28.40 11.28
CA GLU A 255 1.97 27.34 10.91
C GLU A 255 2.60 26.53 9.77
N LEU A 256 2.99 25.28 10.04
CA LEU A 256 3.66 24.41 9.06
C LEU A 256 2.83 23.17 8.77
N ASN A 257 2.49 22.94 7.50
CA ASN A 257 1.76 21.75 7.06
C ASN A 257 2.75 20.62 6.68
N ILE A 258 2.70 19.48 7.38
CA ILE A 258 3.80 18.49 7.36
C ILE A 258 3.50 17.19 6.57
N VAL A 259 2.80 17.23 5.44
CA VAL A 259 2.50 15.97 4.70
C VAL A 259 3.44 15.69 3.54
N GLY A 260 3.89 16.74 2.84
CA GLY A 260 4.74 16.57 1.65
C GLY A 260 6.18 16.16 1.94
N GLU A 261 6.64 16.31 3.20
CA GLU A 261 8.06 16.29 3.53
C GLU A 261 8.49 15.11 4.41
N ALA A 262 7.53 14.37 4.98
CA ALA A 262 7.83 13.37 5.99
C ALA A 262 8.43 12.08 5.42
N LEU A 263 7.87 11.52 4.36
CA LEU A 263 8.36 10.30 3.72
C LEU A 263 7.81 10.23 2.28
N PRO A 264 8.50 9.55 1.34
CA PRO A 264 7.94 9.23 0.02
C PRO A 264 6.60 8.46 0.08
N THR A 265 6.36 7.76 1.20
CA THR A 265 5.16 6.99 1.48
C THR A 265 4.14 7.72 2.37
N GLY A 266 4.43 8.96 2.79
CA GLY A 266 3.61 9.73 3.73
C GLY A 266 3.72 9.26 5.19
N LEU A 267 2.95 9.90 6.07
CA LEU A 267 2.80 9.53 7.48
C LEU A 267 1.94 8.25 7.62
N ARG A 268 2.19 7.45 8.67
CA ARG A 268 1.60 6.12 8.87
C ARG A 268 0.32 6.19 9.72
N GLN A 269 -0.73 5.46 9.30
CA GLN A 269 -1.95 5.30 10.09
C GLN A 269 -1.67 4.72 11.48
N GLY A 270 -2.29 5.29 12.50
CA GLY A 270 -2.21 4.82 13.89
C GLY A 270 -0.86 5.12 14.57
N GLU A 271 0.10 5.68 13.84
CA GLU A 271 1.40 6.04 14.36
C GLU A 271 1.31 7.39 15.10
N THR A 272 1.89 7.43 16.30
CA THR A 272 2.10 8.68 17.03
C THR A 272 3.46 9.25 16.67
N TYR A 273 3.45 10.47 16.15
CA TYR A 273 4.64 11.25 15.85
C TYR A 273 4.91 12.27 16.95
N THR A 274 6.18 12.51 17.23
CA THR A 274 6.60 13.60 18.12
C THR A 274 7.21 14.72 17.29
N PHE A 275 7.04 15.97 17.73
CA PHE A 275 7.58 17.11 17.00
C PHE A 275 8.13 18.21 17.89
N ARG A 276 8.99 19.04 17.29
CA ARG A 276 9.44 20.32 17.83
C ARG A 276 9.48 21.36 16.74
N LEU A 277 9.02 22.56 17.07
CA LEU A 277 9.21 23.76 16.27
C LEU A 277 10.53 24.41 16.64
N TRP A 278 11.10 25.17 15.72
CA TRP A 278 12.31 25.93 15.98
C TRP A 278 12.36 27.23 15.18
N ALA A 279 13.04 28.23 15.72
CA ALA A 279 13.30 29.51 15.10
C ALA A 279 14.79 29.85 15.24
N ARG A 280 15.38 30.51 14.24
CA ARG A 280 16.78 30.93 14.26
C ARG A 280 16.88 32.45 14.25
N ALA A 281 17.65 33.01 15.18
CA ALA A 281 17.98 34.43 15.22
C ALA A 281 19.43 34.60 15.70
N ASN A 282 20.19 35.49 15.05
CA ASN A 282 21.60 35.76 15.38
C ASN A 282 22.50 34.50 15.45
N GLY A 283 22.23 33.50 14.60
CA GLY A 283 22.98 32.23 14.59
C GLY A 283 22.60 31.26 15.72
N VAL A 284 21.68 31.63 16.61
CA VAL A 284 21.16 30.79 17.70
C VAL A 284 19.83 30.17 17.28
N THR A 285 19.63 28.89 17.58
CA THR A 285 18.37 28.17 17.32
C THR A 285 17.60 28.01 18.63
N TYR A 286 16.35 28.46 18.64
CA TYR A 286 15.41 28.39 19.75
C TYR A 286 14.38 27.32 19.42
N GLU A 287 14.29 26.25 20.21
CA GLU A 287 13.33 25.16 20.00
C GLU A 287 12.12 25.31 20.93
N SER A 288 10.97 24.83 20.49
CA SER A 288 9.78 24.67 21.32
C SER A 288 9.91 23.49 22.29
N GLY A 289 8.94 23.39 23.21
CA GLY A 289 8.66 22.13 23.89
C GLY A 289 8.30 21.00 22.90
N THR A 290 8.23 19.76 23.39
CA THR A 290 7.87 18.61 22.56
C THR A 290 6.35 18.46 22.49
N GLY A 291 5.80 18.45 21.28
CA GLY A 291 4.41 18.08 21.01
C GLY A 291 4.31 16.68 20.41
N ASN A 292 3.11 16.14 20.31
CA ASN A 292 2.83 14.90 19.59
C ASN A 292 1.48 14.95 18.87
N PHE A 293 1.33 14.13 17.84
CA PHE A 293 0.06 13.91 17.15
C PHE A 293 -0.03 12.47 16.68
N THR A 294 -1.24 11.95 16.56
CA THR A 294 -1.49 10.60 16.03
C THR A 294 -2.31 10.71 14.77
N ILE A 295 -1.90 9.96 13.76
CA ILE A 295 -2.59 9.91 12.49
C ILE A 295 -3.73 8.90 12.58
N LYS A 296 -4.97 9.32 12.28
CA LYS A 296 -6.13 8.45 12.36
C LYS A 296 -7.16 8.77 11.27
N ASP A 297 -7.27 7.84 10.33
CA ASP A 297 -8.36 7.79 9.36
C ASP A 297 -9.41 6.74 9.70
N ASP A 298 -10.66 7.19 9.74
CA ASP A 298 -11.85 6.39 9.97
C ASP A 298 -12.89 6.56 8.84
N GLN A 299 -12.52 7.25 7.76
CA GLN A 299 -13.36 7.44 6.59
C GLN A 299 -13.02 6.39 5.54
N LYS A 300 -14.06 5.75 5.02
CA LYS A 300 -13.90 4.77 3.94
C LYS A 300 -13.81 5.47 2.59
N PRO A 301 -13.16 4.84 1.60
CA PRO A 301 -13.19 5.32 0.22
C PRO A 301 -14.62 5.49 -0.32
N VAL A 302 -14.76 6.29 -1.36
CA VAL A 302 -16.01 6.50 -2.08
C VAL A 302 -15.85 6.03 -3.51
N ILE A 303 -16.75 5.16 -3.96
CA ILE A 303 -16.78 4.64 -5.34
C ILE A 303 -17.97 5.27 -6.06
N THR A 304 -17.71 5.99 -7.15
CA THR A 304 -18.73 6.59 -8.03
C THR A 304 -18.48 6.25 -9.49
N ASP A 305 -19.42 6.65 -10.36
CA ASP A 305 -19.27 6.61 -11.83
C ASP A 305 -18.91 5.22 -12.39
N VAL A 306 -19.45 4.17 -11.76
CA VAL A 306 -19.24 2.78 -12.21
C VAL A 306 -19.85 2.60 -13.60
N SER A 307 -19.01 2.29 -14.60
CA SER A 307 -19.43 2.12 -15.99
C SER A 307 -18.78 0.90 -16.65
N ILE A 308 -19.43 0.40 -17.70
CA ILE A 308 -18.96 -0.76 -18.46
C ILE A 308 -18.81 -0.38 -19.92
N THR A 309 -17.68 -0.77 -20.50
CA THR A 309 -17.33 -0.52 -21.91
C THR A 309 -16.72 -1.78 -22.54
N ASP A 310 -16.45 -1.72 -23.85
CA ASP A 310 -15.71 -2.73 -24.61
C ASP A 310 -16.22 -4.18 -24.46
N VAL A 311 -17.55 -4.33 -24.35
CA VAL A 311 -18.19 -5.64 -24.22
C VAL A 311 -18.05 -6.41 -25.53
N SER A 312 -17.44 -7.59 -25.47
CA SER A 312 -17.25 -8.49 -26.61
C SER A 312 -17.13 -9.94 -26.14
N GLU A 313 -16.98 -10.88 -27.08
CA GLU A 313 -16.77 -12.30 -26.75
C GLU A 313 -15.47 -12.58 -25.97
N THR A 314 -14.56 -11.61 -25.86
CA THR A 314 -13.31 -11.73 -25.09
C THR A 314 -13.43 -11.16 -23.68
N GLY A 315 -14.50 -10.42 -23.35
CA GLY A 315 -14.74 -9.82 -22.05
C GLY A 315 -15.28 -8.40 -22.13
N TYR A 316 -15.13 -7.64 -21.05
CA TYR A 316 -15.60 -6.25 -20.91
C TYR A 316 -14.66 -5.46 -20.01
N THR A 317 -14.73 -4.14 -20.09
CA THR A 317 -13.94 -3.23 -19.25
C THR A 317 -14.87 -2.61 -18.21
N VAL A 318 -14.47 -2.65 -16.94
CA VAL A 318 -15.13 -1.94 -15.84
C VAL A 318 -14.32 -0.71 -15.52
N THR A 319 -15.00 0.42 -15.33
CA THR A 319 -14.37 1.67 -14.90
C THR A 319 -15.14 2.26 -13.73
N CYS A 320 -14.45 3.03 -12.89
CA CYS A 320 -15.06 3.80 -11.81
C CYS A 320 -14.16 4.94 -11.37
N THR A 321 -14.74 5.94 -10.72
CA THR A 321 -14.01 6.93 -9.94
C THR A 321 -13.91 6.43 -8.50
N VAL A 322 -12.72 6.43 -7.93
CA VAL A 322 -12.52 6.14 -6.51
C VAL A 322 -11.78 7.31 -5.87
N THR A 323 -12.41 7.89 -4.87
CA THR A 323 -11.83 8.97 -4.06
C THR A 323 -11.75 8.53 -2.62
N ASP A 324 -10.89 9.21 -1.89
CA ASP A 324 -10.70 9.03 -0.47
C ASP A 324 -10.21 10.37 0.09
N ASN A 325 -10.43 10.64 1.38
CA ASN A 325 -9.95 11.85 2.04
C ASN A 325 -8.41 11.91 2.10
N PHE A 326 -7.70 10.80 1.88
CA PHE A 326 -6.25 10.77 1.80
C PHE A 326 -5.74 10.19 0.49
N ARG A 327 -5.82 8.86 0.35
CA ARG A 327 -5.43 8.16 -0.86
C ARG A 327 -6.01 6.77 -0.84
N VAL A 328 -6.37 6.31 -2.01
CA VAL A 328 -6.73 4.91 -2.25
C VAL A 328 -5.45 4.08 -2.23
N ASP A 329 -5.42 3.03 -1.43
CA ASP A 329 -4.34 2.03 -1.42
C ASP A 329 -4.46 1.13 -2.67
N ARG A 330 -5.64 0.53 -2.86
CA ARG A 330 -5.91 -0.35 -4.00
C ARG A 330 -7.41 -0.44 -4.31
N VAL A 331 -7.70 -0.77 -5.56
CA VAL A 331 -9.07 -1.07 -6.03
C VAL A 331 -9.07 -2.43 -6.70
N GLN A 332 -9.83 -3.37 -6.14
CA GLN A 332 -9.94 -4.75 -6.60
C GLN A 332 -11.26 -4.99 -7.32
N PHE A 333 -11.20 -5.78 -8.39
CA PHE A 333 -12.32 -6.12 -9.26
C PHE A 333 -12.57 -7.64 -9.28
N PRO A 334 -12.82 -8.29 -8.12
CA PRO A 334 -13.14 -9.70 -8.08
C PRO A 334 -14.31 -10.01 -9.00
N THR A 335 -14.08 -10.94 -9.91
CA THR A 335 -15.03 -11.29 -10.96
C THR A 335 -15.19 -12.81 -11.01
N TRP A 336 -16.40 -13.27 -11.27
CA TRP A 336 -16.71 -14.69 -11.46
C TRP A 336 -17.87 -14.85 -12.43
N THR A 337 -17.94 -15.99 -13.10
CA THR A 337 -19.13 -16.32 -13.90
C THR A 337 -20.22 -16.92 -13.02
N LEU A 338 -21.49 -16.77 -13.42
CA LEU A 338 -22.58 -17.51 -12.76
C LEU A 338 -22.58 -19.00 -13.09
N TYR A 339 -21.65 -19.47 -13.91
CA TYR A 339 -21.53 -20.85 -14.34
C TYR A 339 -20.54 -21.57 -13.42
N HIS A 340 -21.06 -22.37 -12.49
CA HIS A 340 -20.33 -23.00 -11.36
C HIS A 340 -19.96 -22.06 -10.19
N GLU A 341 -20.66 -20.94 -10.06
CA GLU A 341 -20.52 -19.98 -8.94
C GLU A 341 -19.14 -19.31 -8.90
N GLN A 342 -18.46 -19.23 -7.76
CA GLN A 342 -17.18 -18.51 -7.62
C GLN A 342 -15.97 -19.41 -7.89
N ASP A 343 -16.10 -20.48 -8.69
CA ASP A 343 -15.01 -21.44 -8.91
C ASP A 343 -13.86 -20.88 -9.77
N ASP A 344 -14.10 -19.77 -10.45
CA ASP A 344 -13.17 -19.04 -11.30
C ASP A 344 -12.70 -17.70 -10.69
N LEU A 345 -13.03 -17.45 -9.42
CA LEU A 345 -12.54 -16.30 -8.70
C LEU A 345 -11.03 -16.42 -8.45
N PHE A 346 -10.28 -15.34 -8.66
CA PHE A 346 -8.84 -15.33 -8.37
C PHE A 346 -8.57 -15.68 -6.90
N PRO A 347 -7.66 -16.64 -6.62
CA PRO A 347 -7.21 -16.88 -5.25
C PRO A 347 -6.60 -15.62 -4.65
N ASN A 348 -6.92 -15.34 -3.39
CA ASN A 348 -6.48 -14.16 -2.65
C ASN A 348 -6.78 -12.83 -3.36
N TRP A 349 -7.93 -12.73 -4.05
CA TRP A 349 -8.33 -11.56 -4.84
C TRP A 349 -8.22 -10.22 -4.08
N VAL A 350 -8.35 -10.23 -2.75
CA VAL A 350 -8.23 -9.04 -1.89
C VAL A 350 -6.90 -8.30 -2.10
N THR A 351 -5.82 -9.01 -2.41
CA THR A 351 -4.47 -8.46 -2.63
C THR A 351 -3.85 -8.90 -3.95
N ASN A 352 -4.58 -9.60 -4.80
CA ASN A 352 -4.04 -10.17 -6.04
C ASN A 352 -3.97 -9.10 -7.13
N SER A 353 -2.77 -8.79 -7.62
CA SER A 353 -2.58 -7.78 -8.66
C SER A 353 -3.25 -8.12 -9.99
N ALA A 354 -3.61 -9.39 -10.24
CA ALA A 354 -4.31 -9.81 -11.46
C ALA A 354 -5.77 -9.33 -11.55
N CYS A 355 -6.37 -8.94 -10.42
CA CYS A 355 -7.69 -8.31 -10.36
C CYS A 355 -7.66 -6.87 -9.83
N SER A 356 -6.47 -6.25 -9.78
CA SER A 356 -6.35 -4.84 -9.40
C SER A 356 -6.64 -3.93 -10.60
N GLY A 357 -7.38 -2.85 -10.37
CA GLY A 357 -7.56 -1.81 -11.37
C GLY A 357 -6.27 -1.05 -11.64
N THR A 358 -6.15 -0.55 -12.87
CA THR A 358 -5.11 0.41 -13.28
C THR A 358 -5.61 1.81 -12.98
N ALA A 359 -4.80 2.61 -12.26
CA ALA A 359 -5.14 3.96 -11.86
C ALA A 359 -4.58 5.02 -12.83
N GLU A 360 -5.39 6.01 -13.18
CA GLU A 360 -4.99 7.32 -13.71
C GLU A 360 -5.62 8.41 -12.83
N GLY A 361 -4.89 8.84 -11.79
CA GLY A 361 -5.47 9.71 -10.75
C GLY A 361 -6.53 8.96 -9.94
N SER A 362 -7.73 9.54 -9.82
CA SER A 362 -8.88 8.90 -9.15
C SER A 362 -9.68 7.96 -10.07
N PHE A 363 -9.32 7.88 -11.36
CA PHE A 363 -9.98 7.01 -12.31
C PHE A 363 -9.33 5.63 -12.30
N TYR A 364 -10.15 4.58 -12.18
CA TYR A 364 -9.71 3.19 -12.19
C TYR A 364 -10.38 2.43 -13.33
N ALA A 365 -9.59 1.66 -14.06
CA ALA A 365 -10.06 0.77 -15.12
C ALA A 365 -9.56 -0.66 -14.92
N TYR A 366 -10.42 -1.64 -15.14
CA TYR A 366 -10.09 -3.06 -15.10
C TYR A 366 -10.70 -3.80 -16.28
N ARG A 367 -9.85 -4.53 -17.03
CA ARG A 367 -10.29 -5.39 -18.11
C ARG A 367 -10.58 -6.80 -17.57
N VAL A 368 -11.86 -7.18 -17.55
CA VAL A 368 -12.28 -8.56 -17.32
C VAL A 368 -12.04 -9.36 -18.59
N ASN A 369 -11.21 -10.41 -18.52
CA ASN A 369 -10.96 -11.29 -19.65
C ASN A 369 -11.60 -12.65 -19.46
N VAL A 370 -12.38 -13.10 -20.44
CA VAL A 370 -13.01 -14.43 -20.45
C VAL A 370 -11.97 -15.56 -20.36
N SER A 371 -10.72 -15.33 -20.77
CA SER A 371 -9.63 -16.30 -20.63
C SER A 371 -9.28 -16.63 -19.18
N ASP A 372 -9.50 -15.68 -18.26
CA ASP A 372 -9.22 -15.83 -16.84
C ASP A 372 -10.36 -16.58 -16.14
N HIS A 373 -11.54 -16.56 -16.77
CA HIS A 373 -12.78 -17.17 -16.33
C HIS A 373 -13.11 -18.43 -17.16
N ASN A 374 -12.13 -19.31 -17.32
CA ASN A 374 -12.28 -20.63 -17.98
C ASN A 374 -12.84 -20.63 -19.42
N TYR A 375 -12.82 -19.48 -20.11
CA TYR A 375 -13.53 -19.24 -21.38
C TYR A 375 -15.04 -19.43 -21.30
N GLU A 376 -15.62 -19.18 -20.13
CA GLU A 376 -17.04 -19.35 -19.87
C GLU A 376 -17.83 -18.20 -20.46
N MET A 377 -19.00 -18.52 -21.02
CA MET A 377 -19.88 -17.56 -21.67
C MET A 377 -21.16 -17.52 -20.85
N GLY A 378 -21.80 -16.37 -20.76
CA GLY A 378 -22.97 -16.15 -19.93
C GLY A 378 -22.79 -14.93 -19.06
N GLU A 379 -23.34 -14.98 -17.86
CA GLU A 379 -23.34 -13.84 -16.96
C GLU A 379 -22.12 -13.81 -16.07
N TYR A 380 -21.53 -12.63 -15.98
CA TYR A 380 -20.41 -12.31 -15.14
C TYR A 380 -20.88 -11.34 -14.04
N LEU A 381 -20.42 -11.60 -12.82
CA LEU A 381 -20.54 -10.69 -11.69
C LEU A 381 -19.16 -10.11 -11.40
N THR A 382 -19.09 -8.78 -11.33
CA THR A 382 -17.91 -8.06 -10.86
C THR A 382 -18.31 -7.19 -9.68
N HIS A 383 -17.57 -7.29 -8.58
CA HIS A 383 -17.64 -6.32 -7.50
C HIS A 383 -16.43 -5.39 -7.60
N ILE A 384 -16.54 -4.21 -7.00
CA ILE A 384 -15.44 -3.26 -6.84
C ILE A 384 -15.22 -3.09 -5.34
N TYR A 385 -14.00 -3.35 -4.89
CA TYR A 385 -13.57 -3.13 -3.52
C TYR A 385 -12.46 -2.08 -3.52
N ALA A 386 -12.69 -0.94 -2.89
CA ALA A 386 -11.68 0.08 -2.68
C ALA A 386 -11.21 0.02 -1.23
N TYR A 387 -9.90 0.08 -1.04
CA TYR A 387 -9.26 0.10 0.26
C TYR A 387 -8.39 1.35 0.39
N ASP A 388 -8.32 1.92 1.58
CA ASP A 388 -7.33 2.90 1.97
C ASP A 388 -6.16 2.24 2.74
N PRO A 389 -5.09 2.98 3.08
CA PRO A 389 -4.00 2.49 3.92
C PRO A 389 -4.40 2.19 5.37
N ALA A 390 -5.52 2.72 5.85
CA ALA A 390 -6.04 2.48 7.19
C ALA A 390 -6.83 1.15 7.30
N GLY A 391 -7.14 0.53 6.16
CA GLY A 391 -7.91 -0.70 6.08
C GLY A 391 -9.42 -0.46 5.99
N ASN A 392 -9.87 0.78 5.82
CA ASN A 392 -11.27 1.06 5.55
C ASN A 392 -11.62 0.57 4.14
N GLU A 393 -12.85 0.07 3.99
CA GLU A 393 -13.30 -0.59 2.77
C GLU A 393 -14.60 0.05 2.26
N ALA A 394 -14.65 0.24 0.95
CA ALA A 394 -15.88 0.53 0.24
C ALA A 394 -16.16 -0.50 -0.85
N VAL A 395 -17.45 -0.81 -1.03
CA VAL A 395 -17.90 -1.84 -1.96
C VAL A 395 -18.93 -1.25 -2.91
N ALA A 396 -18.72 -1.44 -4.21
CA ALA A 396 -19.71 -1.18 -5.24
C ALA A 396 -19.96 -2.44 -6.08
N HIS A 397 -21.15 -2.50 -6.67
CA HIS A 397 -21.56 -3.64 -7.50
C HIS A 397 -21.65 -3.18 -8.95
N VAL A 398 -21.00 -3.92 -9.83
CA VAL A 398 -21.10 -3.69 -11.27
C VAL A 398 -22.37 -4.36 -11.79
N PRO A 399 -23.17 -3.69 -12.64
CA PRO A 399 -24.29 -4.34 -13.33
C PRO A 399 -23.87 -5.65 -14.00
N VAL A 400 -24.69 -6.69 -13.85
CA VAL A 400 -24.41 -8.04 -14.42
C VAL A 400 -24.10 -7.93 -15.91
N GLN A 401 -22.97 -8.49 -16.33
CA GLN A 401 -22.55 -8.45 -17.73
C GLN A 401 -22.75 -9.77 -18.43
N LEU A 402 -23.40 -9.72 -19.59
CA LEU A 402 -23.69 -10.89 -20.41
C LEU A 402 -22.66 -10.99 -21.54
N VAL A 403 -21.73 -11.92 -21.41
CA VAL A 403 -20.73 -12.23 -22.44
C VAL A 403 -21.20 -13.41 -23.28
N GLN A 404 -21.43 -13.18 -24.57
CA GLN A 404 -21.86 -14.23 -25.50
C GLN A 404 -20.92 -14.29 -26.69
N LYS A 405 -20.87 -15.46 -27.35
CA LYS A 405 -20.28 -15.56 -28.68
C LYS A 405 -21.14 -14.79 -29.66
N ASN A 406 -20.51 -13.96 -30.50
CA ASN A 406 -21.21 -13.38 -31.64
C ASN A 406 -21.76 -14.54 -32.50
N GLN A 407 -23.09 -14.62 -32.64
CA GLN A 407 -23.74 -15.60 -33.50
C GLN A 407 -23.71 -15.21 -34.99
N GLN A 408 -22.96 -14.18 -35.36
CA GLN A 408 -22.79 -13.83 -36.77
C GLN A 408 -21.68 -14.70 -37.37
N GLU A 409 -22.07 -15.87 -37.87
CA GLU A 409 -21.31 -16.53 -38.93
C GLU A 409 -21.24 -15.55 -40.11
N PRO A 410 -20.06 -15.25 -40.68
CA PRO A 410 -19.98 -14.39 -41.85
C PRO A 410 -20.86 -14.99 -42.94
N GLN A 411 -21.86 -14.23 -43.39
CA GLN A 411 -22.64 -14.59 -44.57
C GLN A 411 -21.65 -14.81 -45.73
N PRO A 412 -21.79 -15.87 -46.53
CA PRO A 412 -21.00 -16.00 -47.75
C PRO A 412 -21.20 -14.72 -48.59
N PRO A 413 -20.14 -14.22 -49.25
CA PRO A 413 -20.21 -12.96 -49.97
C PRO A 413 -21.36 -13.00 -50.98
N VAL A 414 -22.26 -12.01 -50.87
CA VAL A 414 -23.28 -11.79 -51.88
C VAL A 414 -22.56 -11.30 -53.13
N ASN A 415 -22.73 -12.03 -54.24
CA ASN A 415 -22.15 -11.65 -55.52
C ASN A 415 -22.74 -10.28 -55.95
N PRO A 416 -21.92 -9.26 -56.30
CA PRO A 416 -22.46 -7.94 -56.62
C PRO A 416 -23.33 -8.03 -57.88
N SER A 417 -24.58 -7.61 -57.78
CA SER A 417 -25.38 -7.26 -58.95
C SER A 417 -24.78 -6.04 -59.65
N THR A 418 -24.70 -6.13 -60.98
CA THR A 418 -24.11 -5.18 -61.92
C THR A 418 -24.43 -3.70 -61.62
N PRO A 419 -23.42 -2.80 -61.67
CA PRO A 419 -23.61 -1.39 -61.36
C PRO A 419 -24.34 -0.65 -62.48
N THR A 420 -25.39 0.09 -62.12
CA THR A 420 -26.04 1.06 -63.00
C THR A 420 -25.22 2.35 -63.07
N ALA A 421 -25.17 2.95 -64.26
CA ALA A 421 -24.32 4.07 -64.63
C ALA A 421 -24.53 5.35 -63.76
N PRO A 422 -23.48 6.15 -63.54
CA PRO A 422 -23.53 7.35 -62.72
C PRO A 422 -24.17 8.53 -63.46
N THR A 423 -25.07 9.26 -62.80
CA THR A 423 -25.54 10.56 -63.27
C THR A 423 -24.70 11.71 -62.68
N ASN A 424 -24.39 12.66 -63.56
CA ASN A 424 -23.48 13.80 -63.39
C ASN A 424 -23.96 14.80 -62.31
N PRO A 425 -23.05 15.50 -61.58
CA PRO A 425 -23.42 16.48 -60.55
C PRO A 425 -23.72 17.86 -61.15
N ALA A 426 -24.75 18.53 -60.64
CA ALA A 426 -25.02 19.93 -60.94
C ALA A 426 -24.29 20.85 -59.93
N ASN A 427 -23.59 21.87 -60.47
CA ASN A 427 -22.93 22.98 -59.78
C ASN A 427 -23.54 24.31 -60.30
N PRO A 428 -23.25 25.48 -59.73
CA PRO A 428 -23.92 26.12 -58.59
C PRO A 428 -24.61 27.44 -58.97
N GLY A 429 -25.63 27.85 -58.20
CA GLY A 429 -26.18 29.21 -58.26
C GLY A 429 -25.55 30.13 -57.20
N LYS A 430 -25.04 31.29 -57.62
CA LYS A 430 -24.52 32.43 -56.83
C LYS A 430 -25.44 33.65 -57.11
N PRO A 431 -25.46 34.73 -56.31
CA PRO A 431 -25.81 34.91 -54.89
C PRO A 431 -27.01 35.88 -54.71
N ALA A 432 -27.53 36.05 -53.49
CA ALA A 432 -28.22 37.29 -53.10
C ALA A 432 -27.76 37.79 -51.71
N VAL A 433 -27.55 39.10 -51.62
CA VAL A 433 -27.07 39.91 -50.49
C VAL A 433 -28.12 41.04 -50.32
N PRO A 434 -28.24 41.73 -49.17
CA PRO A 434 -28.61 41.29 -47.82
C PRO A 434 -29.90 42.02 -47.34
N ALA A 435 -30.47 41.65 -46.19
CA ALA A 435 -31.33 42.57 -45.43
C ALA A 435 -30.86 42.63 -43.98
N ASN A 436 -30.56 43.84 -43.52
CA ASN A 436 -30.18 44.21 -42.16
C ASN A 436 -31.42 44.78 -41.43
N PRO A 437 -31.33 45.12 -40.13
CA PRO A 437 -31.90 44.39 -39.01
C PRO A 437 -33.25 44.96 -38.52
N VAL A 438 -34.01 44.18 -37.73
CA VAL A 438 -35.13 44.72 -36.93
C VAL A 438 -34.90 44.42 -35.43
N ASN A 439 -34.97 45.50 -34.65
CA ASN A 439 -34.82 45.62 -33.19
C ASN A 439 -35.96 44.89 -32.44
N PRO A 440 -35.76 44.44 -31.17
CA PRO A 440 -36.73 43.63 -30.45
C PRO A 440 -37.81 44.48 -29.77
N SER A 441 -39.05 44.00 -29.81
CA SER A 441 -40.14 44.53 -28.96
C SER A 441 -40.17 43.78 -27.62
N ALA A 442 -40.16 44.53 -26.53
CA ALA A 442 -40.38 44.09 -25.15
C ALA A 442 -41.90 44.04 -24.81
N PRO A 443 -42.31 43.77 -23.55
CA PRO A 443 -42.73 42.47 -23.02
C PRO A 443 -44.23 42.42 -22.65
N THR A 444 -44.79 41.23 -22.39
CA THR A 444 -46.11 41.08 -21.75
C THR A 444 -46.04 40.20 -20.49
N ALA A 445 -46.68 40.73 -19.44
CA ALA A 445 -46.63 40.28 -18.05
C ALA A 445 -47.45 38.99 -17.78
N PRO A 446 -47.03 38.15 -16.82
CA PRO A 446 -47.90 37.16 -16.21
C PRO A 446 -48.72 37.77 -15.07
N THR A 447 -50.00 37.42 -15.02
CA THR A 447 -50.98 37.85 -14.03
C THR A 447 -50.87 37.07 -12.70
N ASN A 448 -51.17 37.80 -11.63
CA ASN A 448 -51.24 37.36 -10.23
C ASN A 448 -52.57 36.62 -9.94
N PRO A 449 -52.63 35.77 -8.91
CA PRO A 449 -53.54 36.09 -7.80
C PRO A 449 -52.95 35.91 -6.39
N THR A 450 -52.98 37.03 -5.66
CA THR A 450 -53.25 37.32 -4.24
C THR A 450 -53.25 36.24 -3.13
N ASN A 451 -52.24 36.38 -2.24
CA ASN A 451 -52.09 36.39 -0.75
C ASN A 451 -53.33 36.19 0.18
N PRO A 452 -53.18 35.63 1.41
CA PRO A 452 -52.66 36.42 2.55
C PRO A 452 -51.72 35.71 3.57
N SER A 453 -50.56 36.32 3.79
CA SER A 453 -50.03 36.91 5.05
C SER A 453 -50.08 36.11 6.37
N THR A 454 -48.92 35.65 6.85
CA THR A 454 -48.19 36.13 8.07
C THR A 454 -47.22 35.06 8.64
N LYS A 455 -46.02 35.53 9.03
CA LYS A 455 -44.99 34.91 9.90
C LYS A 455 -45.28 35.38 11.37
N PRO A 456 -44.69 34.92 12.51
CA PRO A 456 -43.70 33.86 12.81
C PRO A 456 -43.94 33.02 14.11
N SER A 457 -43.20 31.89 14.29
CA SER A 457 -42.30 31.58 15.44
C SER A 457 -42.14 30.06 15.70
N ALA A 458 -40.89 29.63 15.99
CA ALA A 458 -40.54 28.36 16.65
C ALA A 458 -40.56 28.56 18.19
N PRO A 459 -40.34 27.56 19.08
CA PRO A 459 -40.19 26.09 18.93
C PRO A 459 -41.03 25.26 19.95
N THR A 460 -41.19 23.93 19.77
CA THR A 460 -41.28 22.95 20.89
C THR A 460 -41.09 21.49 20.47
N VAL A 461 -40.32 20.74 21.26
CA VAL A 461 -40.22 19.26 21.36
C VAL A 461 -40.62 18.93 22.82
N PRO A 462 -41.15 17.76 23.24
CA PRO A 462 -41.64 16.54 22.54
C PRO A 462 -43.04 16.06 22.99
N GLN A 463 -43.62 15.07 22.29
CA GLN A 463 -44.19 13.89 22.98
C GLN A 463 -44.28 12.67 22.06
N ASN A 464 -43.72 11.56 22.55
CA ASN A 464 -43.73 10.23 21.96
C ASN A 464 -45.07 9.54 22.27
N PRO A 465 -45.74 8.88 21.29
CA PRO A 465 -46.65 7.80 21.62
C PRO A 465 -46.15 6.48 21.03
N ALA A 466 -45.90 5.56 21.95
CA ALA A 466 -46.17 4.13 21.85
C ALA A 466 -45.55 3.36 20.68
N ASN A 467 -44.52 2.62 21.08
CA ASN A 467 -44.17 1.31 20.56
C ASN A 467 -45.42 0.42 20.34
N THR A 468 -45.91 0.33 19.10
CA THR A 468 -46.77 -0.77 18.65
C THR A 468 -46.11 -1.49 17.49
N ASN A 469 -45.29 -2.50 17.81
CA ASN A 469 -44.93 -3.56 16.87
C ASN A 469 -46.20 -4.35 16.50
N SER A 470 -46.78 -4.06 15.34
CA SER A 470 -47.42 -5.03 14.44
C SER A 470 -47.94 -4.34 13.18
N ALA A 471 -47.02 -3.96 12.29
CA ALA A 471 -47.37 -3.84 10.87
C ALA A 471 -46.97 -5.18 10.23
N ALA A 472 -47.95 -5.94 9.75
CA ALA A 472 -47.71 -7.16 8.99
C ALA A 472 -46.84 -6.81 7.77
N GLN A 473 -45.53 -7.03 7.89
CA GLN A 473 -44.61 -6.77 6.80
C GLN A 473 -44.92 -7.74 5.68
N GLY A 474 -45.40 -7.20 4.56
CA GLY A 474 -45.69 -7.98 3.37
C GLY A 474 -44.51 -8.88 2.98
N THR A 475 -44.80 -10.07 2.48
CA THR A 475 -43.80 -11.00 1.97
C THR A 475 -44.05 -11.28 0.50
N PHE A 476 -42.97 -11.57 -0.21
CA PHE A 476 -43.02 -12.03 -1.58
C PHE A 476 -42.38 -13.40 -1.70
N THR A 477 -43.05 -14.32 -2.38
CA THR A 477 -42.59 -15.70 -2.62
C THR A 477 -42.20 -15.89 -4.08
N VAL A 478 -40.97 -16.35 -4.33
CA VAL A 478 -40.56 -16.82 -5.65
C VAL A 478 -40.63 -18.34 -5.68
N VAL A 479 -41.31 -18.90 -6.67
CA VAL A 479 -41.42 -20.34 -6.92
C VAL A 479 -40.54 -20.72 -8.10
N PHE A 480 -39.66 -21.69 -7.93
CA PHE A 480 -38.69 -22.12 -8.94
C PHE A 480 -39.18 -23.36 -9.69
N ASP A 481 -39.52 -23.20 -10.97
CA ASP A 481 -39.91 -24.27 -11.87
C ASP A 481 -38.73 -24.69 -12.76
N GLY A 482 -38.28 -25.94 -12.61
CA GLY A 482 -37.17 -26.51 -13.37
C GLY A 482 -37.40 -26.58 -14.89
N ASN A 483 -38.62 -26.34 -15.39
CA ASN A 483 -38.94 -26.22 -16.82
C ASN A 483 -38.32 -27.34 -17.67
N GLY A 484 -38.64 -28.58 -17.29
CA GLY A 484 -38.09 -29.81 -17.88
C GLY A 484 -36.74 -30.28 -17.29
N GLY A 485 -36.19 -29.57 -16.31
CA GLY A 485 -35.09 -30.00 -15.44
C GLY A 485 -35.52 -30.16 -13.98
N VAL A 486 -34.55 -30.45 -13.11
CA VAL A 486 -34.73 -30.66 -11.67
C VAL A 486 -34.10 -29.51 -10.89
N VAL A 487 -34.89 -28.85 -10.04
CA VAL A 487 -34.38 -27.83 -9.10
C VAL A 487 -33.63 -28.52 -7.97
N VAL A 488 -32.44 -28.05 -7.67
CA VAL A 488 -31.56 -28.56 -6.60
C VAL A 488 -31.57 -27.55 -5.46
N GLY A 489 -31.97 -28.01 -4.27
CA GLY A 489 -32.15 -27.16 -3.09
C GLY A 489 -33.61 -26.73 -2.90
N GLN A 490 -33.81 -25.53 -2.37
CA GLN A 490 -35.14 -25.00 -2.07
C GLN A 490 -35.91 -24.68 -3.35
N LYS A 491 -37.18 -25.10 -3.43
CA LYS A 491 -38.06 -24.81 -4.58
C LYS A 491 -38.79 -23.47 -4.45
N THR A 492 -38.70 -22.84 -3.29
CA THR A 492 -39.29 -21.54 -3.02
C THR A 492 -38.33 -20.69 -2.19
N ILE A 493 -38.38 -19.38 -2.41
CA ILE A 493 -37.72 -18.37 -1.55
C ILE A 493 -38.79 -17.37 -1.14
N THR A 494 -38.89 -17.07 0.15
CA THR A 494 -39.81 -16.07 0.69
C THR A 494 -39.01 -14.98 1.38
N VAL A 495 -39.21 -13.72 0.98
CA VAL A 495 -38.51 -12.56 1.54
C VAL A 495 -39.50 -11.48 1.93
N LYS A 496 -39.12 -10.61 2.86
CA LYS A 496 -39.87 -9.38 3.16
C LYS A 496 -39.77 -8.42 1.98
N LEU A 497 -40.73 -7.50 1.84
CA LEU A 497 -40.63 -6.45 0.82
C LEU A 497 -39.33 -5.67 0.94
N ASN A 498 -38.77 -5.29 -0.21
CA ASN A 498 -37.49 -4.60 -0.38
C ASN A 498 -36.24 -5.38 0.09
N GLN A 499 -36.41 -6.59 0.64
CA GLN A 499 -35.31 -7.52 0.90
C GLN A 499 -34.93 -8.25 -0.39
N GLN A 500 -33.62 -8.48 -0.59
CA GLN A 500 -33.12 -9.24 -1.73
C GLN A 500 -33.51 -10.72 -1.63
N LEU A 501 -33.75 -11.38 -2.77
CA LEU A 501 -34.01 -12.81 -2.82
C LEU A 501 -32.88 -13.65 -2.21
N GLY A 502 -31.62 -13.21 -2.35
CA GLY A 502 -30.46 -13.97 -1.89
C GLY A 502 -30.16 -15.18 -2.79
N ASN A 503 -29.48 -16.19 -2.25
CA ASN A 503 -28.97 -17.32 -3.04
C ASN A 503 -30.11 -18.07 -3.73
N LEU A 504 -30.17 -17.98 -5.06
CA LEU A 504 -31.14 -18.72 -5.86
C LEU A 504 -30.72 -20.19 -5.97
N PRO A 505 -31.66 -21.15 -5.94
CA PRO A 505 -31.35 -22.56 -6.18
C PRO A 505 -30.81 -22.74 -7.62
N ILE A 506 -30.09 -23.81 -7.89
CA ILE A 506 -29.69 -24.17 -9.27
C ILE A 506 -30.63 -25.22 -9.83
N ALA A 507 -30.73 -25.32 -11.15
CA ALA A 507 -31.44 -26.43 -11.80
C ALA A 507 -30.47 -27.30 -12.61
N LYS A 508 -30.77 -28.61 -12.69
CA LYS A 508 -30.01 -29.59 -13.50
C LYS A 508 -30.90 -30.30 -14.51
N ARG A 509 -30.43 -30.42 -15.75
CA ARG A 509 -31.11 -31.13 -16.85
C ARG A 509 -30.10 -31.86 -17.74
N LYS A 510 -30.28 -33.17 -17.87
CA LYS A 510 -29.39 -34.03 -18.68
C LYS A 510 -29.37 -33.58 -20.14
N GLY A 511 -28.17 -33.35 -20.68
CA GLY A 511 -27.93 -32.87 -22.04
C GLY A 511 -28.01 -31.34 -22.22
N TYR A 512 -28.23 -30.58 -21.14
CA TYR A 512 -28.38 -29.13 -21.20
C TYR A 512 -27.51 -28.40 -20.17
N LEU A 513 -27.09 -27.18 -20.49
CA LEU A 513 -26.51 -26.21 -19.56
C LEU A 513 -27.63 -25.36 -18.97
N PHE A 514 -27.54 -25.09 -17.67
CA PHE A 514 -28.47 -24.19 -17.00
C PHE A 514 -28.10 -22.75 -17.35
N ARG A 515 -29.04 -22.02 -17.97
CA ARG A 515 -28.84 -20.63 -18.38
C ARG A 515 -29.18 -19.65 -17.27
N GLY A 516 -30.19 -19.95 -16.46
CA GLY A 516 -30.66 -19.10 -15.36
C GLY A 516 -32.17 -19.22 -15.12
N TRP A 517 -32.68 -18.38 -14.22
CA TRP A 517 -34.10 -18.27 -13.88
C TRP A 517 -34.75 -17.08 -14.58
N TYR A 518 -35.89 -17.29 -15.23
CA TYR A 518 -36.56 -16.29 -16.05
C TYR A 518 -38.03 -16.15 -15.65
N LEU A 519 -38.62 -14.97 -15.86
CA LEU A 519 -40.04 -14.75 -15.62
C LEU A 519 -40.94 -15.60 -16.55
N GLU A 520 -40.41 -15.99 -17.71
CA GLU A 520 -41.13 -16.75 -18.73
C GLU A 520 -40.47 -18.11 -19.01
N ARG A 521 -41.26 -19.08 -19.51
CA ARG A 521 -40.78 -20.43 -19.88
C ARG A 521 -39.75 -20.43 -21.02
N SER A 522 -39.78 -19.41 -21.87
CA SER A 522 -38.83 -19.18 -22.96
C SER A 522 -38.64 -17.67 -23.16
N GLY A 523 -37.40 -17.19 -23.25
CA GLY A 523 -37.10 -15.76 -23.33
C GLY A 523 -37.48 -15.00 -22.05
N GLY A 524 -37.94 -13.75 -22.21
CA GLY A 524 -38.35 -12.91 -21.08
C GLY A 524 -37.20 -12.41 -20.21
N GLN A 525 -37.56 -11.69 -19.15
CA GLN A 525 -36.59 -11.09 -18.23
C GLN A 525 -36.02 -12.16 -17.30
N ARG A 526 -34.69 -12.18 -17.16
CA ARG A 526 -33.99 -13.02 -16.18
C ARG A 526 -34.14 -12.41 -14.78
N ILE A 527 -34.32 -13.25 -13.77
CA ILE A 527 -34.23 -12.85 -12.36
C ILE A 527 -32.88 -13.26 -11.76
N ASN A 528 -32.41 -12.53 -10.76
CA ASN A 528 -31.16 -12.80 -10.04
C ASN A 528 -31.34 -12.61 -8.52
N ALA A 529 -30.30 -12.92 -7.75
CA ALA A 529 -30.30 -12.86 -6.28
C ALA A 529 -30.62 -11.48 -5.70
N TYR A 530 -30.38 -10.40 -6.46
CA TYR A 530 -30.49 -9.02 -6.00
C TYR A 530 -31.88 -8.41 -6.22
N VAL A 531 -32.81 -9.15 -6.84
CA VAL A 531 -34.19 -8.68 -7.02
C VAL A 531 -34.80 -8.38 -5.66
N ARG A 532 -35.39 -7.18 -5.53
CA ARG A 532 -36.08 -6.69 -4.34
C ARG A 532 -37.57 -6.51 -4.67
N PRO A 533 -38.45 -7.41 -4.22
CA PRO A 533 -39.87 -7.29 -4.46
C PRO A 533 -40.45 -6.06 -3.77
N ALA A 534 -41.12 -5.20 -4.53
CA ALA A 534 -41.74 -3.96 -4.03
C ALA A 534 -43.20 -4.15 -3.57
N SER A 535 -43.82 -5.30 -3.88
CA SER A 535 -45.19 -5.64 -3.51
C SER A 535 -45.29 -7.08 -3.01
N SER A 536 -46.26 -7.33 -2.13
CA SER A 536 -46.53 -8.68 -1.60
C SER A 536 -47.11 -9.57 -2.70
N GLY A 537 -46.86 -10.88 -2.61
CA GLY A 537 -47.44 -11.84 -3.53
C GLY A 537 -46.56 -13.04 -3.81
N SER A 538 -46.82 -13.72 -4.92
CA SER A 538 -46.04 -14.85 -5.38
C SER A 538 -45.81 -14.80 -6.89
N ARG A 539 -44.64 -15.26 -7.35
CA ARG A 539 -44.29 -15.35 -8.77
C ARG A 539 -43.52 -16.64 -9.03
N THR A 540 -43.92 -17.36 -10.08
CA THR A 540 -43.14 -18.49 -10.60
C THR A 540 -42.11 -18.01 -11.60
N VAL A 541 -40.90 -18.54 -11.50
CA VAL A 541 -39.81 -18.35 -12.45
C VAL A 541 -39.34 -19.69 -12.99
N TYR A 542 -38.86 -19.68 -14.22
CA TYR A 542 -38.60 -20.87 -15.01
C TYR A 542 -37.13 -20.98 -15.35
N ALA A 543 -36.56 -22.17 -15.14
CA ALA A 543 -35.21 -22.48 -15.60
C ALA A 543 -35.16 -22.43 -17.13
N GLN A 544 -34.16 -21.77 -17.70
CA GLN A 544 -33.89 -21.85 -19.14
C GLN A 544 -32.59 -22.58 -19.41
N TRP A 545 -32.48 -23.12 -20.62
CA TRP A 545 -31.53 -24.19 -20.93
C TRP A 545 -30.88 -23.99 -22.28
N ASP A 546 -29.56 -24.16 -22.35
CA ASP A 546 -28.83 -24.28 -23.61
C ASP A 546 -28.48 -25.74 -23.89
N LYS A 547 -28.82 -26.23 -25.08
CA LYS A 547 -28.55 -27.61 -25.44
C LYS A 547 -27.05 -27.85 -25.58
N VAL A 548 -26.50 -28.86 -24.90
CA VAL A 548 -25.08 -29.20 -25.01
C VAL A 548 -24.82 -29.85 -26.37
N THR A 549 -24.15 -29.11 -27.25
CA THR A 549 -23.70 -29.63 -28.55
C THR A 549 -22.49 -30.54 -28.40
N LYS A 550 -22.42 -31.61 -29.20
CA LYS A 550 -21.26 -32.51 -29.19
C LYS A 550 -19.98 -31.73 -29.59
N PRO A 551 -18.86 -31.88 -28.86
CA PRO A 551 -17.59 -31.26 -29.24
C PRO A 551 -17.12 -31.67 -30.63
N LYS A 552 -16.42 -30.75 -31.32
CA LYS A 552 -15.74 -31.06 -32.59
C LYS A 552 -14.75 -32.22 -32.41
N LYS A 553 -14.49 -32.95 -33.51
CA LYS A 553 -13.59 -34.12 -33.52
C LYS A 553 -12.18 -33.72 -33.08
N ALA A 554 -11.65 -34.41 -32.08
CA ALA A 554 -10.30 -34.14 -31.58
C ALA A 554 -9.22 -34.62 -32.57
N ALA A 555 -8.04 -33.99 -32.51
CA ALA A 555 -6.91 -34.32 -33.37
C ALA A 555 -5.62 -34.53 -32.54
N ILE A 556 -5.02 -35.72 -32.65
CA ILE A 556 -3.72 -36.02 -32.05
C ILE A 556 -2.62 -35.31 -32.85
N THR A 557 -1.86 -34.44 -32.19
CA THR A 557 -0.73 -33.71 -32.76
C THR A 557 0.58 -34.44 -32.53
N SER A 558 0.73 -35.14 -31.40
CA SER A 558 1.95 -35.87 -31.07
C SER A 558 1.65 -37.14 -30.29
N LEU A 559 2.40 -38.21 -30.58
CA LEU A 559 2.39 -39.45 -29.82
C LEU A 559 3.83 -39.93 -29.72
N LYS A 560 4.44 -39.83 -28.52
CA LYS A 560 5.86 -40.11 -28.31
C LYS A 560 6.06 -41.10 -27.16
N LYS A 561 7.02 -42.00 -27.32
CA LYS A 561 7.50 -42.90 -26.25
C LYS A 561 8.28 -42.07 -25.23
N ARG A 562 8.19 -42.43 -23.94
CA ARG A 562 8.87 -41.74 -22.82
C ARG A 562 9.62 -42.69 -21.89
N GLY A 563 10.17 -43.76 -22.46
CA GLY A 563 10.78 -44.87 -21.72
C GLY A 563 9.96 -46.15 -21.84
N SER A 564 10.37 -47.20 -21.12
CA SER A 564 9.70 -48.49 -21.18
C SER A 564 8.32 -48.43 -20.53
N GLY A 565 7.28 -48.90 -21.24
CA GLY A 565 5.92 -49.01 -20.71
C GLY A 565 5.19 -47.68 -20.50
N LYS A 566 5.60 -46.60 -21.19
CA LYS A 566 5.00 -45.26 -21.09
C LYS A 566 4.96 -44.55 -22.45
N PHE A 567 3.86 -43.86 -22.75
CA PHE A 567 3.79 -42.90 -23.86
C PHE A 567 3.17 -41.58 -23.41
N THR A 568 3.49 -40.50 -24.11
CA THR A 568 2.80 -39.21 -24.02
C THR A 568 2.04 -38.94 -25.30
N VAL A 569 0.78 -38.56 -25.17
CA VAL A 569 -0.06 -38.08 -26.26
C VAL A 569 -0.37 -36.59 -26.08
N LYS A 570 -0.26 -35.81 -27.15
CA LYS A 570 -0.68 -34.42 -27.24
C LYS A 570 -1.76 -34.27 -28.31
N TYR A 571 -2.69 -33.35 -28.11
CA TYR A 571 -3.81 -33.11 -29.02
C TYR A 571 -4.15 -31.62 -29.13
N ARG A 572 -4.80 -31.22 -30.22
CA ARG A 572 -5.25 -29.83 -30.43
C ARG A 572 -6.40 -29.50 -29.46
N LYS A 573 -6.45 -28.23 -29.01
CA LYS A 573 -7.56 -27.68 -28.25
C LYS A 573 -8.84 -27.75 -29.09
N VAL A 574 -9.90 -28.34 -28.53
CA VAL A 574 -11.27 -28.34 -29.07
C VAL A 574 -12.05 -27.27 -28.31
N SER A 575 -12.68 -26.35 -29.05
CA SER A 575 -13.46 -25.24 -28.47
C SER A 575 -14.52 -25.75 -27.49
N GLN A 576 -14.60 -25.11 -26.32
CA GLN A 576 -15.56 -25.40 -25.25
C GLN A 576 -15.55 -26.85 -24.72
N ALA A 577 -14.48 -27.62 -24.92
CA ALA A 577 -14.36 -28.94 -24.31
C ALA A 577 -13.96 -28.81 -22.82
N LYS A 578 -14.72 -29.44 -21.91
CA LYS A 578 -14.34 -29.54 -20.49
C LYS A 578 -13.15 -30.48 -20.28
N GLY A 579 -12.96 -31.44 -21.18
CA GLY A 579 -11.80 -32.31 -21.15
C GLY A 579 -11.74 -33.30 -22.30
N TYR A 580 -10.82 -34.24 -22.19
CA TYR A 580 -10.52 -35.25 -23.19
C TYR A 580 -10.51 -36.64 -22.58
N GLU A 581 -10.92 -37.63 -23.36
CA GLU A 581 -10.78 -39.04 -23.04
C GLU A 581 -9.80 -39.68 -24.02
N ILE A 582 -8.71 -40.20 -23.48
CA ILE A 582 -7.70 -40.96 -24.19
C ILE A 582 -8.09 -42.43 -24.09
N CYS A 583 -8.37 -43.03 -25.23
CA CYS A 583 -8.72 -44.44 -25.36
C CYS A 583 -7.54 -45.18 -26.02
N TYR A 584 -7.03 -46.21 -25.35
CA TYR A 584 -5.87 -46.97 -25.82
C TYR A 584 -6.07 -48.48 -25.67
N SER A 585 -5.55 -49.26 -26.61
CA SER A 585 -5.68 -50.73 -26.62
C SER A 585 -4.53 -51.40 -27.36
N THR A 586 -4.20 -52.65 -27.01
CA THR A 586 -3.34 -53.50 -27.84
C THR A 586 -4.07 -54.11 -29.04
N ASN A 587 -5.40 -53.99 -29.11
CA ASN A 587 -6.23 -54.41 -30.22
C ASN A 587 -6.61 -53.19 -31.09
N LYS A 588 -6.25 -53.21 -32.39
CA LYS A 588 -6.50 -52.11 -33.34
C LYS A 588 -7.97 -51.69 -33.45
N LYS A 589 -8.90 -52.64 -33.29
CA LYS A 589 -10.35 -52.41 -33.36
C LYS A 589 -10.94 -52.00 -32.01
N PHE A 590 -10.13 -51.90 -30.94
CA PHE A 590 -10.55 -51.57 -29.57
C PHE A 590 -11.62 -52.52 -29.00
N ARG A 591 -11.71 -53.76 -29.50
CA ARG A 591 -12.69 -54.77 -29.06
C ARG A 591 -12.33 -55.46 -27.74
N SER A 592 -11.04 -55.46 -27.38
CA SER A 592 -10.54 -56.07 -26.14
C SER A 592 -9.35 -55.28 -25.61
N SER A 593 -9.00 -55.45 -24.32
CA SER A 593 -7.87 -54.75 -23.66
C SER A 593 -7.90 -53.21 -23.80
N THR A 594 -9.11 -52.65 -23.94
CA THR A 594 -9.31 -51.21 -24.13
C THR A 594 -9.38 -50.51 -22.79
N LYS A 595 -8.53 -49.51 -22.60
CA LYS A 595 -8.50 -48.66 -21.42
C LYS A 595 -8.80 -47.21 -21.80
N LYS A 596 -9.39 -46.47 -20.87
CA LYS A 596 -9.73 -45.05 -21.02
C LYS A 596 -9.15 -44.26 -19.86
N VAL A 597 -8.68 -43.06 -20.13
CA VAL A 597 -8.25 -42.11 -19.10
C VAL A 597 -8.67 -40.71 -19.51
N THR A 598 -9.16 -39.93 -18.54
CA THR A 598 -9.53 -38.53 -18.78
C THR A 598 -8.38 -37.58 -18.47
N ALA A 599 -8.41 -36.42 -19.13
CA ALA A 599 -7.46 -35.33 -18.92
C ALA A 599 -8.13 -33.99 -19.23
N SER A 600 -7.93 -32.99 -18.38
CA SER A 600 -8.26 -31.58 -18.66
C SER A 600 -7.16 -30.90 -19.48
N SER A 601 -5.90 -31.32 -19.30
CA SER A 601 -4.73 -30.81 -20.04
C SER A 601 -4.70 -31.25 -21.51
N LEU A 602 -3.96 -30.52 -22.35
CA LEU A 602 -3.73 -30.83 -23.78
C LEU A 602 -2.65 -31.92 -24.03
N SER A 603 -2.14 -32.50 -22.95
CA SER A 603 -1.09 -33.52 -22.97
C SER A 603 -1.31 -34.50 -21.83
N LYS A 604 -1.19 -35.80 -22.10
CA LYS A 604 -1.29 -36.85 -21.08
C LYS A 604 -0.22 -37.91 -21.28
N THR A 605 0.48 -38.23 -20.19
CA THR A 605 1.38 -39.39 -20.13
C THR A 605 0.64 -40.58 -19.55
N VAL A 606 0.54 -41.65 -20.34
CA VAL A 606 -0.02 -42.93 -19.93
C VAL A 606 1.11 -43.85 -19.48
N LYS A 607 1.00 -44.40 -18.28
CA LYS A 607 2.02 -45.23 -17.62
C LYS A 607 1.48 -46.65 -17.38
N GLY A 608 2.36 -47.58 -16.96
CA GLY A 608 1.98 -48.94 -16.58
C GLY A 608 1.60 -49.84 -17.77
N LEU A 609 2.21 -49.59 -18.93
CA LEU A 609 1.94 -50.35 -20.15
C LEU A 609 2.89 -51.55 -20.27
N LYS A 610 2.41 -52.64 -20.89
CA LYS A 610 3.23 -53.83 -21.14
C LYS A 610 4.35 -53.46 -22.12
N LYS A 611 5.60 -53.76 -21.73
CA LYS A 611 6.81 -53.46 -22.51
C LYS A 611 6.81 -54.23 -23.84
N LYS A 612 7.43 -53.64 -24.88
CA LYS A 612 7.58 -54.20 -26.24
C LYS A 612 6.27 -54.45 -26.99
N LYS A 613 5.12 -53.98 -26.48
CA LYS A 613 3.81 -54.10 -27.13
C LYS A 613 3.45 -52.83 -27.91
N THR A 614 2.68 -53.03 -28.98
CA THR A 614 2.11 -51.93 -29.77
C THR A 614 0.74 -51.56 -29.21
N TYR A 615 0.53 -50.27 -28.97
CA TYR A 615 -0.73 -49.68 -28.54
C TYR A 615 -1.31 -48.79 -29.63
N TYR A 616 -2.62 -48.94 -29.85
CA TYR A 616 -3.44 -48.07 -30.68
C TYR A 616 -4.12 -47.05 -29.77
N VAL A 617 -4.01 -45.77 -30.12
CA VAL A 617 -4.44 -44.64 -29.29
C VAL A 617 -5.34 -43.74 -30.13
N ARG A 618 -6.49 -43.38 -29.56
CA ARG A 618 -7.43 -42.39 -30.10
C ARG A 618 -7.93 -41.49 -28.96
N VAL A 619 -8.24 -40.23 -29.28
CA VAL A 619 -8.67 -39.24 -28.29
C VAL A 619 -10.00 -38.65 -28.72
N ARG A 620 -10.91 -38.38 -27.78
CA ARG A 620 -12.13 -37.59 -28.02
C ARG A 620 -12.29 -36.50 -26.97
N ALA A 621 -12.82 -35.36 -27.37
CA ALA A 621 -13.21 -34.30 -26.44
C ALA A 621 -14.59 -34.60 -25.83
N TYR A 622 -14.86 -34.08 -24.64
CA TYR A 622 -16.18 -34.07 -24.03
C TYR A 622 -16.52 -32.70 -23.45
N LYS A 623 -17.80 -32.36 -23.46
CA LYS A 623 -18.42 -31.30 -22.63
C LYS A 623 -19.10 -31.96 -21.43
N ALA A 624 -19.32 -31.21 -20.37
CA ALA A 624 -20.19 -31.63 -19.27
C ALA A 624 -21.53 -30.90 -19.43
N ASP A 625 -22.63 -31.59 -19.13
CA ASP A 625 -23.93 -30.92 -18.94
C ASP A 625 -24.11 -30.47 -17.47
N SER A 626 -25.23 -29.81 -17.16
CA SER A 626 -25.56 -29.34 -15.81
C SER A 626 -25.67 -30.45 -14.75
N THR A 627 -25.77 -31.73 -15.15
CA THR A 627 -25.73 -32.88 -14.22
C THR A 627 -24.31 -33.39 -13.96
N GLY A 628 -23.30 -32.84 -14.65
CA GLY A 628 -21.94 -33.37 -14.69
C GLY A 628 -21.77 -34.55 -15.66
N SER A 629 -22.82 -34.93 -16.40
CA SER A 629 -22.74 -36.02 -17.39
C SER A 629 -21.93 -35.59 -18.60
N LYS A 630 -21.07 -36.49 -19.10
CA LYS A 630 -20.15 -36.21 -20.20
C LYS A 630 -20.84 -36.41 -21.55
N VAL A 631 -20.91 -35.34 -22.34
CA VAL A 631 -21.35 -35.36 -23.75
C VAL A 631 -20.11 -35.45 -24.64
N TYR A 632 -19.90 -36.63 -25.22
CA TYR A 632 -18.70 -36.94 -26.00
C TYR A 632 -18.81 -36.57 -27.48
N GLY A 633 -17.73 -36.01 -28.01
CA GLY A 633 -17.52 -35.88 -29.45
C GLY A 633 -16.99 -37.17 -30.08
N SER A 634 -16.75 -37.11 -31.39
CA SER A 634 -16.18 -38.22 -32.15
C SER A 634 -14.69 -38.46 -31.82
N TYR A 635 -14.27 -39.72 -31.85
CA TYR A 635 -12.85 -40.07 -31.69
C TYR A 635 -11.99 -39.54 -32.85
N SER A 636 -10.76 -39.15 -32.52
CA SER A 636 -9.71 -38.82 -33.47
C SER A 636 -9.37 -39.99 -34.39
N LYS A 637 -8.62 -39.72 -35.47
CA LYS A 637 -7.91 -40.78 -36.19
C LYS A 637 -7.02 -41.55 -35.20
N THR A 638 -7.04 -42.88 -35.30
CA THR A 638 -6.23 -43.78 -34.45
C THR A 638 -4.76 -43.68 -34.86
N ARG A 639 -3.87 -43.51 -33.87
CA ARG A 639 -2.41 -43.60 -34.06
C ARG A 639 -1.87 -44.83 -33.33
N LYS A 640 -0.71 -45.35 -33.75
CA LYS A 640 -0.05 -46.50 -33.11
C LYS A 640 1.29 -46.10 -32.52
N ILE A 641 1.69 -46.73 -31.42
CA ILE A 641 3.02 -46.58 -30.82
C ILE A 641 3.46 -47.87 -30.13
N LYS A 642 4.74 -48.23 -30.24
CA LYS A 642 5.36 -49.32 -29.49
C LYS A 642 6.07 -48.74 -28.25
N VAL A 643 5.77 -49.27 -27.06
CA VAL A 643 6.28 -48.76 -25.77
C VAL A 643 7.25 -49.69 -25.07
#